data_AF-A0A2Z4JVY4-F1
#
_entry.id   AF-A0A2Z4JVY4-F1
#
_cell.length_a   1.000
_cell.length_b   1.000
_cell.length_c   1.000
_cell.angle_alpha   90.00
_cell.angle_beta   90.00
_cell.angle_gamma   90.00
#
_symmetry.space_group_name_H-M   'P 1'
#
loop_
_entity.id
_entity.type
_entity.pdbx_description
1 polymer ?
#
loop_
_entity_poly.entity_id
_entity_poly.type
_entity_poly.pdbx_seq_one_letter_code
_entity_poly.pdbx_strand_id
1 'polypeptide(L)'
;MHSEILIEEFAALTNNQGSIQALRELVLQLAVDGQLTAKLTKGEHWRSVPIDQIAECFIGNSISASEKSDKYEGRDEGRDYVGTKDVDGWHGSITYDTGVRIPLSDDRFRVAPKGSVVICAEGGSAGRKIGLVERDINFGNKLICCNPDETKILHSYLFRVFQSEIFHKSFRQHMTGIIGGISLKKFKNLSIPLPNLATQKAIADTVDHIFALCEDMEVLHQEELALKRATVGSLIDRLLVAQTEEDTGQAFAGIASRFNELFDHTSTIDELQNSILELAYLGALGGDNPKIVRLEDLLAFGPRNGFSPKPSALRTDTKSITLSAVTKGEFDEKKFKYIDDVIESESHLWLRLDDILIQRANSIDHVGASTIYRGAEFEFIYPDLIMKVRVLDDVEPEYVLYCLQSPSIRRYFRDHATGTSGSMPKINQGVVKGAPIPLISRPAQSLTIETVRELSALCELLRSQVWESERLQAELMNALVHAFVGQGPHGGGAANETTEILAQASDVLARKPSSSDQSKALAAIESSHEEKPAERSPSGRLDLDLGVKFTEAVLVGAIVTEFFKVGGEPIGNFRLQKAVYFARRHNGERVEEMKYLRKAAGPYNPSMKYSGGIAIAKQKNWLREAKGRFGFGHMPGPSANEMADWIAQFGFGEAAQWVADRFRFKKNEDWEVLATVDYAIEHLQSLGIEPDATQILQFIEADDEWRPKIEKLRLTETSIEAAMVEVKALFGTGSEERTQ
;
A
#
# COMPACT_ATOMS: atom_id res chain seq x y z
N MET A 1 0.77 33.49 -26.79
CA MET A 1 1.32 32.67 -27.89
C MET A 1 2.19 31.55 -27.35
N HIS A 2 3.45 31.74 -26.92
CA HIS A 2 4.24 30.56 -26.50
C HIS A 2 3.78 29.88 -25.19
N SER A 3 3.29 30.60 -24.17
CA SER A 3 2.81 29.99 -22.92
C SER A 3 1.43 29.32 -23.02
N GLU A 4 0.52 29.88 -23.82
CA GLU A 4 -0.83 29.32 -24.03
C GLU A 4 -0.78 28.03 -24.86
N ILE A 5 0.06 28.00 -25.91
CA ILE A 5 0.32 26.78 -26.69
C ILE A 5 1.02 25.73 -25.80
N LEU A 6 1.92 26.15 -24.91
CA LEU A 6 2.56 25.23 -23.97
C LEU A 6 1.53 24.59 -23.02
N ILE A 7 0.52 25.33 -22.57
CA ILE A 7 -0.54 24.80 -21.70
C ILE A 7 -1.52 23.90 -22.48
N GLU A 8 -1.93 24.31 -23.69
CA GLU A 8 -2.89 23.56 -24.52
C GLU A 8 -2.31 22.26 -25.09
N GLU A 9 -1.05 22.27 -25.57
CA GLU A 9 -0.40 21.09 -26.16
C GLU A 9 0.20 20.16 -25.08
N PHE A 10 0.62 20.67 -23.90
CA PHE A 10 1.16 19.80 -22.85
C PHE A 10 0.09 18.97 -22.12
N ALA A 11 -1.17 19.41 -22.11
CA ALA A 11 -2.27 18.59 -21.59
C ALA A 11 -2.35 17.24 -22.32
N ALA A 12 -2.02 17.20 -23.63
CA ALA A 12 -1.95 15.97 -24.41
C ALA A 12 -0.67 15.12 -24.14
N LEU A 13 0.36 15.72 -23.54
CA LEU A 13 1.66 15.09 -23.24
C LEU A 13 1.77 14.59 -21.80
N THR A 14 0.83 14.95 -20.93
CA THR A 14 0.84 14.71 -19.47
C THR A 14 0.05 13.47 -19.03
N ASN A 15 0.05 12.41 -19.86
CA ASN A 15 -0.67 11.16 -19.58
C ASN A 15 -0.03 10.25 -18.51
N ASN A 16 1.11 10.63 -17.91
CA ASN A 16 1.74 9.85 -16.85
C ASN A 16 2.43 10.75 -15.80
N GLN A 17 2.73 10.21 -14.62
CA GLN A 17 3.37 10.98 -13.53
C GLN A 17 4.76 11.52 -13.90
N GLY A 18 5.50 10.82 -14.76
CA GLY A 18 6.83 11.24 -15.19
C GLY A 18 6.80 12.51 -16.04
N SER A 19 5.83 12.63 -16.95
CA SER A 19 5.68 13.81 -17.80
C SER A 19 5.18 15.03 -17.04
N ILE A 20 4.34 14.84 -16.01
CA ILE A 20 3.89 15.92 -15.12
C ILE A 20 5.07 16.50 -14.32
N GLN A 21 5.92 15.64 -13.74
CA GLN A 21 7.11 16.10 -13.02
C GLN A 21 8.07 16.88 -13.92
N ALA A 22 8.34 16.38 -15.12
CA ALA A 22 9.19 17.05 -16.09
C ALA A 22 8.62 18.40 -16.57
N LEU A 23 7.29 18.53 -16.71
CA LEU A 23 6.63 19.81 -16.97
C LEU A 23 6.90 20.80 -15.85
N ARG A 24 6.77 20.38 -14.58
CA ARG A 24 7.02 21.28 -13.46
C ARG A 24 8.48 21.77 -13.43
N GLU A 25 9.44 20.89 -13.73
CA GLU A 25 10.85 21.24 -13.86
C GLU A 25 11.11 22.25 -14.99
N LEU A 26 10.48 22.03 -16.15
CA LEU A 26 10.55 22.95 -17.29
C LEU A 26 10.01 24.33 -16.92
N VAL A 27 8.84 24.38 -16.28
CA VAL A 27 8.18 25.63 -15.88
C VAL A 27 9.05 26.42 -14.90
N LEU A 28 9.66 25.75 -13.92
CA LEU A 28 10.60 26.39 -12.99
C LEU A 28 11.85 26.91 -13.70
N GLN A 29 12.36 26.18 -14.70
CA GLN A 29 13.50 26.61 -15.48
C GLN A 29 13.17 27.86 -16.32
N LEU A 30 12.04 27.84 -17.03
CA LEU A 30 11.54 29.00 -17.79
C LEU A 30 11.25 30.21 -16.89
N ALA A 31 10.81 29.96 -15.64
CA ALA A 31 10.58 30.98 -14.63
C ALA A 31 11.87 31.71 -14.23
N VAL A 32 12.96 30.97 -13.96
CA VAL A 32 14.23 31.57 -13.52
C VAL A 32 15.09 32.13 -14.67
N ASP A 33 14.80 31.73 -15.91
CA ASP A 33 15.45 32.27 -17.12
C ASP A 33 14.71 33.51 -17.70
N GLY A 34 13.60 33.92 -17.08
CA GLY A 34 12.81 35.09 -17.50
C GLY A 34 11.99 34.88 -18.79
N GLN A 35 11.87 33.64 -19.24
CA GLN A 35 11.16 33.26 -20.46
C GLN A 35 9.66 33.03 -20.21
N LEU A 36 9.27 32.63 -19.00
CA LEU A 36 7.88 32.36 -18.64
C LEU A 36 6.98 33.61 -18.75
N THR A 37 7.55 34.79 -18.52
CA THR A 37 6.85 36.09 -18.53
C THR A 37 7.42 37.04 -19.58
N ALA A 38 7.86 36.52 -20.74
CA ALA A 38 8.51 37.27 -21.83
C ALA A 38 7.80 38.56 -22.29
N LYS A 39 6.47 38.65 -22.12
CA LYS A 39 5.68 39.87 -22.40
C LYS A 39 5.84 40.97 -21.34
N LEU A 40 6.07 40.59 -20.07
CA LEU A 40 6.27 41.49 -18.93
C LEU A 40 7.75 41.85 -18.72
N THR A 41 8.67 40.95 -19.08
CA THR A 41 10.12 41.11 -18.91
C THR A 41 10.82 41.84 -20.06
N LYS A 42 10.08 42.31 -21.07
CA LYS A 42 10.64 42.93 -22.28
C LYS A 42 11.39 44.23 -21.92
N GLY A 43 12.72 44.15 -21.90
CA GLY A 43 13.62 45.27 -21.55
C GLY A 43 14.09 45.30 -20.10
N GLU A 44 13.75 44.28 -19.30
CA GLU A 44 14.22 44.16 -17.92
C GLU A 44 15.57 43.42 -17.84
N HIS A 45 16.55 44.02 -17.17
CA HIS A 45 17.83 43.37 -16.89
C HIS A 45 17.82 42.68 -15.53
N TRP A 46 17.94 41.35 -15.54
CA TRP A 46 18.00 40.54 -14.33
C TRP A 46 19.42 40.56 -13.78
N ARG A 47 19.57 40.90 -12.50
CA ARG A 47 20.87 40.85 -11.84
C ARG A 47 21.01 39.53 -11.10
N SER A 48 22.19 38.93 -11.14
CA SER A 48 22.52 37.82 -10.26
C SER A 48 23.03 38.38 -8.93
N VAL A 49 22.36 38.06 -7.83
CA VAL A 49 22.68 38.61 -6.49
C VAL A 49 22.92 37.48 -5.49
N PRO A 50 23.90 37.61 -4.58
CA PRO A 50 24.05 36.70 -3.45
C PRO A 50 22.82 36.70 -2.54
N ILE A 51 22.46 35.54 -2.00
CA ILE A 51 21.29 35.38 -1.12
C ILE A 51 21.37 36.29 0.11
N ASP A 52 22.56 36.50 0.68
CA ASP A 52 22.72 37.33 1.88
C ASP A 52 22.42 38.82 1.70
N GLN A 53 22.33 39.32 0.46
CA GLN A 53 21.94 40.71 0.17
C GLN A 53 20.43 40.93 0.19
N ILE A 54 19.66 39.84 0.07
CA ILE A 54 18.21 39.85 -0.14
C ILE A 54 17.44 39.06 0.93
N ALA A 55 18.11 38.24 1.73
CA ALA A 55 17.50 37.46 2.80
C ALA A 55 18.45 37.28 3.99
N GLU A 56 17.89 37.31 5.19
CA GLU A 56 18.62 36.94 6.39
C GLU A 56 18.64 35.41 6.53
N CYS A 57 19.83 34.82 6.39
CA CYS A 57 19.99 33.37 6.50
C CYS A 57 20.64 32.93 7.82
N PHE A 58 20.04 31.93 8.46
CA PHE A 58 20.54 31.32 9.69
C PHE A 58 20.10 29.87 9.87
N ILE A 59 20.82 29.14 10.73
CA ILE A 59 20.55 27.72 11.04
C ILE A 59 19.82 27.60 12.39
N GLY A 60 18.96 26.60 12.51
CA GLY A 60 18.21 26.30 13.72
C GLY A 60 19.04 25.63 14.83
N ASN A 61 18.37 25.03 15.79
CA ASN A 61 19.00 24.47 17.00
C ASN A 61 18.76 22.96 17.09
N SER A 62 19.75 22.22 17.56
CA SER A 62 19.63 20.78 17.84
C SER A 62 19.00 20.56 19.21
N ILE A 63 18.22 19.48 19.33
CA ILE A 63 17.68 19.02 20.62
C ILE A 63 18.17 17.59 20.84
N SER A 64 18.69 17.30 22.03
CA SER A 64 19.06 15.93 22.40
C SER A 64 17.80 15.06 22.56
N ALA A 65 17.92 13.75 22.33
CA ALA A 65 16.77 12.84 22.43
C ALA A 65 16.12 12.86 23.83
N SER A 66 16.94 12.91 24.90
CA SER A 66 16.45 13.03 26.28
C SER A 66 15.72 14.35 26.50
N GLU A 67 16.35 15.49 26.18
CA GLU A 67 15.73 16.80 26.41
C GLU A 67 14.44 16.99 25.61
N LYS A 68 14.40 16.42 24.39
CA LYS A 68 13.20 16.44 23.54
C LYS A 68 12.02 15.76 24.24
N SER A 69 12.22 14.53 24.74
CA SER A 69 11.17 13.75 25.38
C SER A 69 10.78 14.31 26.75
N ASP A 70 11.78 14.73 27.54
CA ASP A 70 11.56 15.20 28.92
C ASP A 70 10.88 16.58 28.98
N LYS A 71 11.12 17.45 28.00
CA LYS A 71 10.72 18.87 28.09
C LYS A 71 9.78 19.36 27.01
N TYR A 72 9.81 18.84 25.79
CA TYR A 72 9.13 19.48 24.64
C TYR A 72 8.10 18.61 23.93
N GLU A 73 8.18 17.29 24.09
CA GLU A 73 7.26 16.33 23.49
C GLU A 73 5.91 16.32 24.22
N GLY A 74 4.81 16.28 23.47
CA GLY A 74 3.45 16.22 24.02
C GLY A 74 2.93 17.50 24.67
N ARG A 75 3.59 18.64 24.43
CA ARG A 75 3.13 19.95 24.92
C ARG A 75 2.01 20.53 24.06
N ASP A 76 1.01 21.11 24.73
CA ASP A 76 -0.09 21.84 24.09
C ASP A 76 0.26 23.30 23.77
N GLU A 77 1.23 23.91 24.45
CA GLU A 77 1.61 25.32 24.28
C GLU A 77 3.07 25.50 23.83
N GLY A 78 3.30 26.48 22.96
CA GLY A 78 4.62 26.81 22.40
C GLY A 78 4.60 26.93 20.88
N ARG A 79 5.77 27.14 20.27
CA ARG A 79 5.95 27.09 18.81
C ARG A 79 6.34 25.68 18.39
N ASP A 80 5.78 25.22 17.27
CA ASP A 80 6.11 23.91 16.72
C ASP A 80 7.60 23.84 16.35
N TYR A 81 8.24 22.71 16.68
CA TYR A 81 9.62 22.44 16.31
C TYR A 81 9.67 21.58 15.05
N VAL A 82 10.15 22.17 13.95
CA VAL A 82 10.21 21.54 12.62
C VAL A 82 11.60 20.97 12.36
N GLY A 83 11.68 19.67 12.14
CA GLY A 83 12.88 18.98 11.69
C GLY A 83 12.89 18.75 10.18
N THR A 84 13.99 18.22 9.66
CA THR A 84 14.10 17.84 8.24
C THR A 84 13.08 16.79 7.82
N LYS A 85 12.58 15.96 8.75
CA LYS A 85 11.54 14.97 8.45
C LYS A 85 10.17 15.61 8.18
N ASP A 86 9.93 16.80 8.73
CA ASP A 86 8.64 17.48 8.73
C ASP A 86 8.49 18.45 7.54
N VAL A 87 9.58 18.74 6.83
CA VAL A 87 9.56 19.46 5.55
C VAL A 87 9.34 18.45 4.44
N ASP A 88 8.20 18.57 3.75
CA ASP A 88 7.91 17.81 2.56
C ASP A 88 8.78 18.32 1.40
N GLY A 89 9.27 17.41 0.56
CA GLY A 89 10.34 17.71 -0.39
C GLY A 89 9.93 18.72 -1.46
N TRP A 90 9.36 18.21 -2.54
CA TRP A 90 9.04 18.96 -3.75
C TRP A 90 7.83 19.90 -3.57
N HIS A 91 6.81 19.51 -2.79
CA HIS A 91 5.57 20.29 -2.63
C HIS A 91 5.72 21.52 -1.72
N GLY A 92 6.83 21.65 -0.98
CA GLY A 92 7.05 22.85 -0.15
C GLY A 92 6.27 22.92 1.15
N SER A 93 5.43 21.92 1.43
CA SER A 93 4.58 21.91 2.61
C SER A 93 5.38 21.55 3.86
N ILE A 94 4.98 22.11 5.00
CA ILE A 94 5.59 21.83 6.30
C ILE A 94 4.53 21.20 7.20
N THR A 95 4.85 20.03 7.75
CA THR A 95 4.03 19.39 8.77
C THR A 95 4.30 20.07 10.11
N TYR A 96 3.32 20.82 10.62
CA TYR A 96 3.47 21.55 11.89
C TYR A 96 3.15 20.70 13.12
N ASP A 97 2.30 19.68 13.01
CA ASP A 97 1.95 18.80 14.13
C ASP A 97 3.04 17.75 14.40
N THR A 98 4.21 18.23 14.82
CA THR A 98 5.39 17.39 15.02
C THR A 98 5.39 16.66 16.36
N GLY A 99 4.40 16.95 17.22
CA GLY A 99 4.32 16.50 18.61
C GLY A 99 5.33 17.19 19.54
N VAL A 100 6.07 18.19 19.05
CA VAL A 100 7.16 18.84 19.78
C VAL A 100 6.98 20.35 19.73
N ARG A 101 6.80 20.98 20.89
CA ARG A 101 6.66 22.44 20.98
C ARG A 101 7.69 23.06 21.91
N ILE A 102 8.31 24.12 21.44
CA ILE A 102 9.26 24.92 22.21
C ILE A 102 8.51 26.05 22.92
N PRO A 103 8.65 26.19 24.24
CA PRO A 103 8.04 27.28 24.99
C PRO A 103 8.47 28.64 24.46
N LEU A 104 7.54 29.60 24.42
CA LEU A 104 7.84 30.98 23.99
C LEU A 104 8.86 31.68 24.87
N SER A 105 9.08 31.20 26.10
CA SER A 105 10.06 31.70 27.05
C SER A 105 11.48 31.14 26.83
N ASP A 106 11.67 30.14 25.96
CA ASP A 106 12.98 29.55 25.71
C ASP A 106 13.67 30.23 24.51
N ASP A 107 14.41 31.29 24.82
CA ASP A 107 15.11 32.12 23.84
C ASP A 107 16.34 31.45 23.20
N ARG A 108 16.68 30.22 23.61
CA ARG A 108 17.80 29.47 23.01
C ARG A 108 17.50 29.06 21.57
N PHE A 109 16.22 28.90 21.24
CA PHE A 109 15.76 28.42 19.95
C PHE A 109 15.47 29.56 18.99
N ARG A 110 16.12 29.51 17.83
CA ARG A 110 15.85 30.48 16.76
C ARG A 110 14.46 30.27 16.18
N VAL A 111 13.84 31.38 15.81
CA VAL A 111 12.52 31.42 15.20
C VAL A 111 12.68 31.69 13.71
N ALA A 112 12.07 30.85 12.87
CA ALA A 112 11.81 31.18 11.48
C ALA A 112 10.45 31.87 11.41
N PRO A 113 10.39 33.17 11.09
CA PRO A 113 9.12 33.89 11.01
C PRO A 113 8.31 33.43 9.80
N LYS A 114 6.99 33.62 9.86
CA LYS A 114 6.09 33.47 8.71
C LYS A 114 6.63 34.22 7.48
N GLY A 115 6.61 33.57 6.32
CA GLY A 115 7.16 34.06 5.06
C GLY A 115 8.61 33.65 4.81
N SER A 116 9.27 33.00 5.78
CA SER A 116 10.61 32.45 5.56
C SER A 116 10.58 31.22 4.64
N VAL A 117 11.67 30.99 3.92
CA VAL A 117 11.90 29.74 3.18
C VAL A 117 12.96 28.93 3.90
N VAL A 118 12.63 27.68 4.27
CA VAL A 118 13.59 26.76 4.91
C VAL A 118 14.12 25.75 3.90
N ILE A 119 15.39 25.38 4.01
CA ILE A 119 16.02 24.38 3.13
C ILE A 119 16.96 23.46 3.92
N CYS A 120 16.95 22.17 3.61
CA CYS A 120 17.85 21.20 4.22
C CYS A 120 19.30 21.42 3.76
N ALA A 121 20.21 21.62 4.72
CA ALA A 121 21.61 21.96 4.44
C ALA A 121 22.53 20.75 4.34
N GLU A 122 22.20 19.64 5.00
CA GLU A 122 23.08 18.48 5.14
C GLU A 122 22.33 17.13 5.12
N GLY A 123 23.06 16.06 4.78
CA GLY A 123 22.54 14.69 4.74
C GLY A 123 21.92 14.31 3.40
N GLY A 124 21.30 13.13 3.36
CA GLY A 124 20.68 12.59 2.15
C GLY A 124 19.63 13.52 1.53
N SER A 125 19.03 14.45 2.28
CA SER A 125 18.05 15.41 1.77
C SER A 125 18.62 16.81 1.50
N ALA A 126 19.94 17.00 1.58
CA ALA A 126 20.59 18.29 1.37
C ALA A 126 20.19 18.91 0.03
N GLY A 127 19.74 20.16 0.07
CA GLY A 127 19.28 20.93 -1.07
C GLY A 127 17.94 20.50 -1.65
N ARG A 128 17.33 19.38 -1.22
CA ARG A 128 16.10 18.83 -1.83
C ARG A 128 14.82 19.11 -1.06
N LYS A 129 14.92 19.17 0.27
CA LYS A 129 13.76 19.52 1.11
C LYS A 129 13.74 21.02 1.33
N ILE A 130 12.73 21.66 0.76
CA ILE A 130 12.52 23.10 0.80
C ILE A 130 11.09 23.31 1.30
N GLY A 131 10.87 24.25 2.22
CA GLY A 131 9.53 24.51 2.75
C GLY A 131 9.25 25.99 2.87
N LEU A 132 8.01 26.39 2.62
CA LEU A 132 7.53 27.75 2.87
C LEU A 132 6.89 27.81 4.26
N VAL A 133 7.37 28.73 5.10
CA VAL A 133 6.93 28.87 6.50
C VAL A 133 5.66 29.72 6.56
N GLU A 134 4.54 29.11 6.95
CA GLU A 134 3.22 29.75 6.99
C GLU A 134 2.88 30.37 8.35
N ARG A 135 3.64 30.02 9.38
CA ARG A 135 3.52 30.49 10.77
C ARG A 135 4.89 30.46 11.45
N ASP A 136 5.08 31.26 12.48
CA ASP A 136 6.34 31.28 13.22
C ASP A 136 6.66 29.91 13.83
N ILE A 137 7.85 29.37 13.53
CA ILE A 137 8.29 28.05 14.00
C ILE A 137 9.68 28.11 14.64
N ASN A 138 9.95 27.15 15.52
CA ASN A 138 11.33 26.77 15.85
C ASN A 138 11.75 25.61 14.94
N PHE A 139 13.04 25.46 14.68
CA PHE A 139 13.48 24.50 13.67
C PHE A 139 14.87 23.91 13.96
N GLY A 140 15.14 22.77 13.34
CA GLY A 140 16.36 22.00 13.56
C GLY A 140 17.62 22.60 12.94
N ASN A 141 18.77 22.24 13.52
CA ASN A 141 20.11 22.71 13.08
C ASN A 141 20.57 22.18 11.71
N LYS A 142 19.77 21.34 11.05
CA LYS A 142 20.02 20.84 9.69
C LYS A 142 19.27 21.61 8.61
N LEU A 143 18.41 22.54 9.03
CA LEU A 143 17.67 23.43 8.15
C LEU A 143 18.32 24.82 8.21
N ILE A 144 18.45 25.46 7.05
CA ILE A 144 18.75 26.88 6.91
C ILE A 144 17.43 27.59 6.69
N CYS A 145 17.10 28.55 7.54
CA CYS A 145 16.04 29.52 7.32
C CYS A 145 16.59 30.68 6.51
N CYS A 146 15.84 31.08 5.48
CA CYS A 146 16.07 32.30 4.70
C CYS A 146 14.85 33.19 4.88
N ASN A 147 14.99 34.22 5.71
CA ASN A 147 13.93 35.21 5.93
C ASN A 147 14.10 36.33 4.90
N PRO A 148 13.23 36.45 3.88
CA PRO A 148 13.42 37.40 2.80
C PRO A 148 13.20 38.85 3.23
N ASP A 149 13.98 39.76 2.66
CA ASP A 149 13.67 41.19 2.65
C ASP A 149 12.62 41.45 1.56
N GLU A 150 11.34 41.48 1.96
CA GLU A 150 10.18 41.65 1.06
C GLU A 150 10.22 42.93 0.21
N THR A 151 11.07 43.90 0.56
CA THR A 151 11.28 45.09 -0.29
C THR A 151 12.15 44.80 -1.52
N LYS A 152 12.85 43.65 -1.53
CA LYS A 152 13.77 43.22 -2.59
C LYS A 152 13.34 41.91 -3.22
N ILE A 153 12.91 40.93 -2.43
CA ILE A 153 12.53 39.61 -2.91
C ILE A 153 11.27 39.10 -2.21
N LEU A 154 10.30 38.64 -3.00
CA LEU A 154 9.09 38.00 -2.49
C LEU A 154 9.40 36.57 -2.04
N HIS A 155 8.89 36.17 -0.88
CA HIS A 155 9.04 34.79 -0.38
C HIS A 155 8.56 33.72 -1.37
N SER A 156 7.46 33.97 -2.09
CA SER A 156 6.93 33.04 -3.09
C SER A 156 7.90 32.85 -4.26
N TYR A 157 8.51 33.92 -4.76
CA TYR A 157 9.54 33.85 -5.80
C TYR A 157 10.81 33.16 -5.30
N LEU A 158 11.30 33.51 -4.09
CA LEU A 158 12.47 32.87 -3.49
C LEU A 158 12.27 31.35 -3.35
N PHE A 159 11.08 30.93 -2.95
CA PHE A 159 10.70 29.53 -2.87
C PHE A 159 10.79 28.83 -4.24
N ARG A 160 10.23 29.42 -5.30
CA ARG A 160 10.33 28.87 -6.68
C ARG A 160 11.77 28.82 -7.18
N VAL A 161 12.59 29.83 -6.87
CA VAL A 161 14.01 29.81 -7.23
C VAL A 161 14.74 28.64 -6.58
N PHE A 162 14.47 28.34 -5.30
CA PHE A 162 15.10 27.22 -4.62
C PHE A 162 14.69 25.85 -5.19
N GLN A 163 13.50 25.74 -5.78
CA GLN A 163 13.05 24.53 -6.48
C GLN A 163 13.67 24.37 -7.88
N SER A 164 14.29 25.42 -8.43
CA SER A 164 14.83 25.38 -9.79
C SER A 164 16.11 24.56 -9.91
N GLU A 165 16.29 23.88 -11.05
CA GLU A 165 17.47 23.05 -11.29
C GLU A 165 18.76 23.88 -11.40
N ILE A 166 18.70 25.15 -11.83
CA ILE A 166 19.84 26.08 -11.77
C ILE A 166 20.34 26.23 -10.34
N PHE A 167 19.43 26.48 -9.39
CA PHE A 167 19.79 26.62 -7.99
C PHE A 167 20.35 25.31 -7.44
N HIS A 168 19.69 24.18 -7.71
CA HIS A 168 20.17 22.88 -7.24
C HIS A 168 21.55 22.52 -7.80
N LYS A 169 21.85 22.81 -9.08
CA LYS A 169 23.19 22.63 -9.66
C LYS A 169 24.23 23.45 -8.90
N SER A 170 23.95 24.73 -8.67
CA SER A 170 24.84 25.64 -7.92
C SER A 170 25.05 25.15 -6.48
N PHE A 171 23.98 24.76 -5.79
CA PHE A 171 24.01 24.20 -4.44
C PHE A 171 24.90 22.94 -4.39
N ARG A 172 24.69 21.99 -5.31
CA ARG A 172 25.43 20.71 -5.36
C ARG A 172 26.92 20.91 -5.59
N GLN A 173 27.30 21.85 -6.45
CA GLN A 173 28.71 22.19 -6.70
C GLN A 173 29.44 22.72 -5.44
N HIS A 174 28.70 23.29 -4.50
CA HIS A 174 29.26 23.86 -3.27
C HIS A 174 29.18 22.92 -2.05
N MET A 175 28.57 21.73 -2.21
CA MET A 175 28.50 20.72 -1.16
C MET A 175 29.87 20.10 -0.87
N THR A 176 30.07 19.66 0.37
CA THR A 176 31.31 19.02 0.84
C THR A 176 31.02 17.84 1.76
N GLY A 177 31.99 16.92 1.88
CA GLY A 177 31.93 15.79 2.82
C GLY A 177 31.21 14.55 2.27
N ILE A 178 31.48 13.40 2.88
CA ILE A 178 30.98 12.07 2.45
C ILE A 178 29.45 11.98 2.57
N ILE A 179 28.88 12.60 3.62
CA ILE A 179 27.43 12.63 3.88
C ILE A 179 26.72 13.68 3.01
N GLY A 180 27.46 14.62 2.41
CA GLY A 180 26.94 15.73 1.63
C GLY A 180 26.33 16.85 2.49
N GLY A 181 26.65 18.10 2.16
CA GLY A 181 26.04 19.27 2.77
C GLY A 181 26.76 20.58 2.46
N ILE A 182 26.11 21.71 2.72
CA ILE A 182 26.63 23.05 2.47
C ILE A 182 26.77 23.83 3.78
N SER A 183 27.90 24.50 3.97
CA SER A 183 28.07 25.42 5.10
C SER A 183 27.22 26.68 4.91
N LEU A 184 26.71 27.27 6.00
CA LEU A 184 25.93 28.53 5.94
C LEU A 184 26.67 29.66 5.20
N LYS A 185 27.99 29.77 5.37
CA LYS A 185 28.82 30.78 4.68
C LYS A 185 28.78 30.60 3.16
N LYS A 186 28.95 29.37 2.67
CA LYS A 186 28.86 29.06 1.23
C LYS A 186 27.44 29.27 0.71
N PHE A 187 26.44 28.85 1.46
CA PHE A 187 25.03 29.02 1.11
C PHE A 187 24.66 30.49 0.90
N LYS A 188 25.06 31.37 1.83
CA LYS A 188 24.86 32.83 1.76
C LYS A 188 25.43 33.47 0.48
N ASN A 189 26.51 32.90 -0.04
CA ASN A 189 27.21 33.39 -1.23
C ASN A 189 26.68 32.81 -2.55
N LEU A 190 25.71 31.88 -2.51
CA LEU A 190 25.08 31.41 -3.74
C LEU A 190 24.34 32.56 -4.39
N SER A 191 24.52 32.72 -5.70
CA SER A 191 23.86 33.78 -6.47
C SER A 191 22.57 33.28 -7.10
N ILE A 192 21.53 34.11 -7.05
CA ILE A 192 20.23 33.83 -7.67
C ILE A 192 19.80 34.99 -8.59
N PRO A 193 18.97 34.73 -9.62
CA PRO A 193 18.40 35.79 -10.44
C PRO A 193 17.45 36.67 -9.62
N LEU A 194 17.54 37.99 -9.81
CA LEU A 194 16.68 38.97 -9.15
C LEU A 194 16.06 39.94 -10.17
N PRO A 195 14.82 39.66 -10.62
CA PRO A 195 14.00 40.63 -11.32
C PRO A 195 13.32 41.60 -10.35
N ASN A 196 12.58 42.59 -10.88
CA ASN A 196 11.76 43.51 -10.10
C ASN A 196 10.57 42.78 -9.43
N LEU A 197 10.00 43.37 -8.38
CA LEU A 197 8.93 42.76 -7.58
C LEU A 197 7.66 42.41 -8.40
N ALA A 198 7.31 43.20 -9.42
CA ALA A 198 6.14 42.92 -10.25
C ALA A 198 6.37 41.67 -11.12
N THR A 199 7.56 41.54 -11.70
CA THR A 199 7.98 40.35 -12.43
C THR A 199 8.08 39.12 -11.52
N GLN A 200 8.66 39.26 -10.33
CA GLN A 200 8.73 38.18 -9.33
C GLN A 200 7.34 37.63 -8.99
N LYS A 201 6.39 38.54 -8.72
CA LYS A 201 5.00 38.17 -8.43
C LYS A 201 4.36 37.45 -9.61
N ALA A 202 4.47 38.01 -10.82
CA ALA A 202 3.89 37.40 -12.02
C ALA A 202 4.44 35.99 -12.30
N ILE A 203 5.74 35.78 -12.06
CA ILE A 203 6.36 34.46 -12.18
C ILE A 203 5.79 33.51 -11.14
N ALA A 204 5.78 33.89 -9.86
CA ALA A 204 5.24 33.06 -8.79
C ALA A 204 3.78 32.68 -9.07
N ASP A 205 2.92 33.66 -9.37
CA ASP A 205 1.49 33.44 -9.67
C ASP A 205 1.31 32.48 -10.87
N THR A 206 2.15 32.58 -11.91
CA THR A 206 2.06 31.71 -13.10
C THR A 206 2.53 30.29 -12.79
N VAL A 207 3.64 30.13 -12.07
CA VAL A 207 4.15 28.82 -11.65
C VAL A 207 3.14 28.13 -10.74
N ASP A 208 2.59 28.85 -9.77
CA ASP A 208 1.57 28.36 -8.84
C ASP A 208 0.33 27.87 -9.60
N HIS A 209 -0.13 28.62 -10.60
CA HIS A 209 -1.26 28.23 -11.43
C HIS A 209 -0.99 26.94 -12.22
N ILE A 210 0.18 26.82 -12.86
CA ILE A 210 0.53 25.61 -13.62
C ILE A 210 0.70 24.41 -12.68
N PHE A 211 1.30 24.62 -11.50
CA PHE A 211 1.48 23.55 -10.52
C PHE A 211 0.15 23.04 -9.97
N ALA A 212 -0.81 23.93 -9.73
CA ALA A 212 -2.17 23.55 -9.35
C ALA A 212 -2.83 22.70 -10.45
N LEU A 213 -2.69 23.08 -11.74
CA LEU A 213 -3.19 22.25 -12.85
C LEU A 213 -2.50 20.88 -12.89
N CYS A 214 -1.18 20.81 -12.63
CA CYS A 214 -0.46 19.55 -12.54
C CYS A 214 -0.99 18.66 -11.40
N GLU A 215 -1.28 19.25 -10.23
CA GLU A 215 -1.87 18.53 -9.10
C GLU A 215 -3.28 18.01 -9.42
N ASP A 216 -4.12 18.84 -10.05
CA ASP A 216 -5.45 18.43 -10.50
C ASP A 216 -5.39 17.27 -11.51
N MET A 217 -4.46 17.33 -12.47
CA MET A 217 -4.24 16.24 -13.45
C MET A 217 -3.77 14.94 -12.79
N GLU A 218 -2.88 15.02 -11.79
CA GLU A 218 -2.43 13.85 -11.04
C GLU A 218 -3.58 13.18 -10.28
N VAL A 219 -4.45 13.99 -9.65
CA VAL A 219 -5.65 13.50 -8.95
C VAL A 219 -6.60 12.84 -9.94
N LEU A 220 -6.91 13.49 -11.06
CA LEU A 220 -7.79 12.94 -12.09
C LEU A 220 -7.26 11.62 -12.66
N HIS A 221 -5.95 11.53 -12.93
CA HIS A 221 -5.34 10.30 -13.41
C HIS A 221 -5.40 9.16 -12.37
N GLN A 222 -5.19 9.47 -11.08
CA GLN A 222 -5.35 8.50 -10.01
C GLN A 222 -6.80 8.01 -9.87
N GLU A 223 -7.77 8.91 -9.98
CA GLU A 223 -9.21 8.56 -9.96
C GLU A 223 -9.60 7.72 -11.18
N GLU A 224 -9.12 8.07 -12.38
CA GLU A 224 -9.33 7.30 -13.60
C GLU A 224 -8.75 5.89 -13.47
N LEU A 225 -7.52 5.76 -12.99
CA LEU A 225 -6.88 4.46 -12.78
C LEU A 225 -7.63 3.62 -11.75
N ALA A 226 -8.09 4.23 -10.65
CA ALA A 226 -8.90 3.55 -9.64
C ALA A 226 -10.23 3.05 -10.23
N LEU A 227 -10.88 3.85 -11.08
CA LEU A 227 -12.10 3.46 -11.78
C LEU A 227 -11.86 2.36 -12.81
N LYS A 228 -10.77 2.42 -13.59
CA LYS A 228 -10.35 1.37 -14.53
C LYS A 228 -10.16 0.05 -13.80
N ARG A 229 -9.42 0.05 -12.69
CA ARG A 229 -9.22 -1.13 -11.83
C ARG A 229 -10.52 -1.69 -11.27
N ALA A 230 -11.40 -0.83 -10.77
CA ALA A 230 -12.72 -1.26 -10.29
C ALA A 230 -13.57 -1.88 -11.43
N THR A 231 -13.49 -1.31 -12.63
CA THR A 231 -14.19 -1.81 -13.83
C THR A 231 -13.64 -3.17 -14.25
N VAL A 232 -12.31 -3.30 -14.33
CA VAL A 232 -11.60 -4.55 -14.63
C VAL A 232 -11.99 -5.61 -13.61
N GLY A 233 -11.87 -5.32 -12.32
CA GLY A 233 -12.29 -6.22 -11.23
C GLY A 233 -13.75 -6.66 -11.35
N SER A 234 -14.69 -5.75 -11.64
CA SER A 234 -16.11 -6.09 -11.82
C SER A 234 -16.39 -6.95 -13.07
N LEU A 235 -15.67 -6.73 -14.17
CA LEU A 235 -15.79 -7.55 -15.37
C LEU A 235 -15.24 -8.96 -15.13
N ILE A 236 -14.11 -9.04 -14.41
CA ILE A 236 -13.50 -10.29 -13.96
C ILE A 236 -14.45 -11.05 -13.02
N ASP A 237 -15.00 -10.40 -12.00
CA ASP A 237 -15.93 -11.03 -11.06
C ASP A 237 -17.14 -11.61 -11.79
N ARG A 238 -17.62 -10.92 -12.84
CA ARG A 238 -18.69 -11.44 -13.71
C ARG A 238 -18.25 -12.68 -14.49
N LEU A 239 -17.04 -12.71 -15.03
CA LEU A 239 -16.49 -13.92 -15.67
C LEU A 239 -16.36 -15.08 -14.68
N LEU A 240 -15.95 -14.81 -13.44
CA LEU A 240 -15.77 -15.84 -12.40
C LEU A 240 -17.11 -16.43 -11.92
N VAL A 241 -18.19 -15.65 -11.95
CA VAL A 241 -19.52 -16.06 -11.47
C VAL A 241 -20.45 -16.48 -12.61
N ALA A 242 -20.08 -16.24 -13.88
CA ALA A 242 -20.88 -16.58 -15.05
C ALA A 242 -21.25 -18.07 -15.05
N GLN A 243 -22.55 -18.35 -15.12
CA GLN A 243 -23.07 -19.72 -15.16
C GLN A 243 -23.60 -20.13 -16.53
N THR A 244 -23.77 -19.16 -17.44
CA THR A 244 -24.29 -19.36 -18.79
C THR A 244 -23.30 -18.86 -19.85
N GLU A 245 -23.37 -19.41 -21.06
CA GLU A 245 -22.61 -18.91 -22.21
C GLU A 245 -22.95 -17.45 -22.56
N GLU A 246 -24.20 -17.03 -22.29
CA GLU A 246 -24.64 -15.66 -22.51
C GLU A 246 -23.99 -14.67 -21.52
N ASP A 247 -23.92 -15.01 -20.23
CA ASP A 247 -23.25 -14.20 -19.20
C ASP A 247 -21.75 -14.02 -19.52
N THR A 248 -21.12 -15.12 -19.92
CA THR A 248 -19.70 -15.16 -20.33
C THR A 248 -19.48 -14.29 -21.56
N GLY A 249 -20.31 -14.45 -22.60
CA GLY A 249 -20.23 -13.65 -23.82
C GLY A 249 -20.43 -12.15 -23.58
N GLN A 250 -21.36 -11.76 -22.71
CA GLN A 250 -21.57 -10.36 -22.35
C GLN A 250 -20.38 -9.77 -21.57
N ALA A 251 -19.81 -10.52 -20.63
CA ALA A 251 -18.63 -10.08 -19.88
C ALA A 251 -17.41 -9.92 -20.80
N PHE A 252 -17.19 -10.87 -21.72
CA PHE A 252 -16.13 -10.77 -22.73
C PHE A 252 -16.35 -9.62 -23.72
N ALA A 253 -17.56 -9.41 -24.22
CA ALA A 253 -17.87 -8.28 -25.09
C ALA A 253 -17.60 -6.93 -24.40
N GLY A 254 -17.89 -6.85 -23.09
CA GLY A 254 -17.55 -5.69 -22.26
C GLY A 254 -16.05 -5.42 -22.19
N ILE A 255 -15.23 -6.47 -22.01
CA ILE A 255 -13.77 -6.36 -21.99
C ILE A 255 -13.23 -6.01 -23.38
N ALA A 256 -13.67 -6.74 -24.41
CA ALA A 256 -13.21 -6.59 -25.79
C ALA A 256 -13.44 -5.17 -26.34
N SER A 257 -14.63 -4.61 -26.09
CA SER A 257 -15.00 -3.28 -26.59
C SER A 257 -14.13 -2.15 -26.03
N ARG A 258 -13.51 -2.35 -24.86
CA ARG A 258 -12.69 -1.35 -24.16
C ARG A 258 -11.27 -1.85 -23.85
N PHE A 259 -10.81 -2.88 -24.53
CA PHE A 259 -9.58 -3.60 -24.18
C PHE A 259 -8.36 -2.68 -24.06
N ASN A 260 -8.12 -1.83 -25.07
CA ASN A 260 -6.99 -0.91 -25.08
C ASN A 260 -7.10 0.22 -24.03
N GLU A 261 -8.31 0.55 -23.58
CA GLU A 261 -8.55 1.59 -22.57
C GLU A 261 -8.38 1.01 -21.15
N LEU A 262 -8.74 -0.26 -20.96
CA LEU A 262 -8.66 -0.93 -19.67
C LEU A 262 -7.25 -1.44 -19.34
N PHE A 263 -6.47 -1.83 -20.35
CA PHE A 263 -5.15 -2.45 -20.20
C PHE A 263 -4.01 -1.58 -20.74
N ASP A 264 -4.10 -0.26 -20.53
CA ASP A 264 -3.05 0.72 -20.83
C ASP A 264 -2.09 0.98 -19.66
N HIS A 265 -2.25 0.26 -18.54
CA HIS A 265 -1.45 0.43 -17.35
C HIS A 265 -1.04 -0.92 -16.75
N THR A 266 0.20 -1.04 -16.27
CA THR A 266 0.74 -2.29 -15.69
C THR A 266 -0.15 -2.90 -14.61
N SER A 267 -0.67 -2.05 -13.73
CA SER A 267 -1.52 -2.46 -12.63
C SER A 267 -2.87 -3.11 -13.03
N THR A 268 -3.47 -2.74 -14.15
CA THR A 268 -4.69 -3.39 -14.67
C THR A 268 -4.35 -4.66 -15.44
N ILE A 269 -3.19 -4.71 -16.10
CA ILE A 269 -2.65 -5.94 -16.69
C ILE A 269 -2.35 -6.99 -15.61
N ASP A 270 -1.85 -6.57 -14.45
CA ASP A 270 -1.63 -7.47 -13.32
C ASP A 270 -2.94 -7.99 -12.72
N GLU A 271 -4.02 -7.18 -12.72
CA GLU A 271 -5.36 -7.67 -12.36
C GLU A 271 -5.86 -8.73 -13.35
N LEU A 272 -5.65 -8.53 -14.66
CA LEU A 272 -5.95 -9.54 -15.68
C LEU A 272 -5.16 -10.83 -15.46
N GLN A 273 -3.84 -10.74 -15.24
CA GLN A 273 -2.97 -11.89 -14.97
C GLN A 273 -3.45 -12.68 -13.74
N ASN A 274 -3.76 -11.99 -12.65
CA ASN A 274 -4.28 -12.61 -11.43
C ASN A 274 -5.62 -13.33 -11.67
N SER A 275 -6.45 -12.79 -12.55
CA SER A 275 -7.75 -13.37 -12.90
C SER A 275 -7.63 -14.61 -13.75
N ILE A 276 -6.67 -14.63 -14.68
CA ILE A 276 -6.32 -15.82 -15.47
C ILE A 276 -5.89 -16.95 -14.53
N LEU A 277 -5.05 -16.65 -13.53
CA LEU A 277 -4.62 -17.63 -12.53
C LEU A 277 -5.76 -18.08 -11.62
N GLU A 278 -6.69 -17.18 -11.28
CA GLU A 278 -7.89 -17.53 -10.51
C GLU A 278 -8.83 -18.45 -11.31
N LEU A 279 -9.02 -18.20 -12.62
CA LEU A 279 -9.79 -19.09 -13.50
C LEU A 279 -9.15 -20.48 -13.61
N ALA A 280 -7.82 -20.54 -13.68
CA ALA A 280 -7.08 -21.80 -13.65
C ALA A 280 -7.29 -22.56 -12.32
N TYR A 281 -7.27 -21.82 -11.20
CA TYR A 281 -7.58 -22.37 -9.87
C TYR A 281 -9.04 -22.86 -9.77
N LEU A 282 -10.01 -22.13 -10.30
CA LEU A 282 -11.41 -22.57 -10.28
C LEU A 282 -11.70 -23.74 -11.23
N GLY A 283 -10.71 -24.22 -12.00
CA GLY A 283 -10.86 -25.29 -12.99
C GLY A 283 -11.69 -24.87 -14.21
N ALA A 284 -11.96 -23.57 -14.37
CA ALA A 284 -12.84 -23.05 -15.42
C ALA A 284 -12.25 -23.20 -16.83
N LEU A 285 -10.92 -23.19 -16.95
CA LEU A 285 -10.21 -23.28 -18.24
C LEU A 285 -10.07 -24.71 -18.78
N GLY A 286 -10.22 -25.73 -17.92
CA GLY A 286 -9.98 -27.13 -18.28
C GLY A 286 -11.25 -27.93 -18.60
N GLY A 287 -12.44 -27.35 -18.47
CA GLY A 287 -13.73 -28.03 -18.72
C GLY A 287 -14.11 -29.13 -17.72
N ASP A 288 -13.27 -29.39 -16.72
CA ASP A 288 -13.46 -30.44 -15.71
C ASP A 288 -14.08 -29.88 -14.42
N ASN A 289 -14.61 -30.76 -13.56
CA ASN A 289 -15.15 -30.35 -12.27
C ASN A 289 -14.08 -30.57 -11.18
N PRO A 290 -13.50 -29.50 -10.60
CA PRO A 290 -12.36 -29.64 -9.72
C PRO A 290 -12.72 -30.33 -8.40
N LYS A 291 -11.88 -31.26 -7.96
CA LYS A 291 -11.92 -31.80 -6.60
C LYS A 291 -10.86 -31.12 -5.75
N ILE A 292 -11.27 -30.38 -4.71
CA ILE A 292 -10.32 -29.78 -3.77
C ILE A 292 -9.62 -30.87 -2.96
N VAL A 293 -8.29 -30.91 -3.05
CA VAL A 293 -7.39 -31.79 -2.29
C VAL A 293 -6.36 -30.93 -1.56
N ARG A 294 -5.57 -31.52 -0.67
CA ARG A 294 -4.46 -30.80 -0.05
C ARG A 294 -3.23 -30.89 -0.95
N LEU A 295 -2.39 -29.86 -0.93
CA LEU A 295 -1.13 -29.90 -1.66
C LEU A 295 -0.32 -31.15 -1.32
N GLU A 296 -0.29 -31.57 -0.05
CA GLU A 296 0.42 -32.79 0.38
C GLU A 296 -0.01 -34.06 -0.35
N ASP A 297 -1.26 -34.16 -0.79
CA ASP A 297 -1.80 -35.32 -1.51
C ASP A 297 -1.24 -35.40 -2.95
N LEU A 298 -0.65 -34.31 -3.46
CA LEU A 298 -0.10 -34.19 -4.81
C LEU A 298 1.43 -34.29 -4.84
N LEU A 299 2.10 -34.42 -3.69
CA LEU A 299 3.56 -34.35 -3.61
C LEU A 299 4.25 -35.72 -3.62
N ALA A 300 5.24 -35.87 -4.50
CA ALA A 300 6.27 -36.91 -4.41
C ALA A 300 7.37 -36.55 -3.39
N PHE A 301 7.59 -35.26 -3.13
CA PHE A 301 8.62 -34.79 -2.20
C PHE A 301 8.25 -33.43 -1.58
N GLY A 302 8.65 -33.23 -0.32
CA GLY A 302 8.55 -31.94 0.37
C GLY A 302 7.20 -31.71 1.06
N PRO A 303 6.90 -30.47 1.49
CA PRO A 303 7.77 -29.30 1.48
C PRO A 303 8.99 -29.46 2.41
N ARG A 304 10.19 -29.20 1.90
CA ARG A 304 11.43 -29.27 2.68
C ARG A 304 12.19 -27.95 2.62
N ASN A 305 12.71 -27.49 3.75
CA ASN A 305 13.47 -26.24 3.82
C ASN A 305 14.87 -26.42 3.21
N GLY A 306 15.38 -25.31 2.68
CA GLY A 306 16.77 -25.22 2.23
C GLY A 306 17.77 -25.05 3.36
N PHE A 307 18.97 -24.64 2.99
CA PHE A 307 20.10 -24.41 3.89
C PHE A 307 20.60 -22.98 3.67
N SER A 308 20.85 -22.24 4.75
CA SER A 308 21.32 -20.85 4.69
C SER A 308 22.83 -20.73 4.97
N PRO A 309 23.67 -20.92 3.94
CA PRO A 309 25.12 -20.80 4.04
C PRO A 309 25.57 -19.35 4.15
N LYS A 310 26.79 -19.16 4.67
CA LYS A 310 27.47 -17.86 4.63
C LYS A 310 27.88 -17.54 3.18
N PRO A 311 27.64 -16.32 2.69
CA PRO A 311 28.08 -15.92 1.36
C PRO A 311 29.60 -15.90 1.29
N SER A 312 30.15 -16.44 0.21
CA SER A 312 31.55 -16.31 -0.18
C SER A 312 31.73 -15.09 -1.09
N ALA A 313 32.83 -14.36 -0.89
CA ALA A 313 33.21 -13.24 -1.75
C ALA A 313 33.89 -13.71 -3.05
N LEU A 314 34.38 -14.95 -3.08
CA LEU A 314 35.04 -15.55 -4.22
C LEU A 314 34.04 -16.42 -5.00
N ARG A 315 34.31 -16.60 -6.29
CA ARG A 315 33.55 -17.52 -7.13
C ARG A 315 33.87 -18.95 -6.72
N THR A 316 32.85 -19.72 -6.40
CA THR A 316 32.91 -21.15 -6.05
C THR A 316 32.05 -21.97 -7.00
N ASP A 317 32.13 -23.30 -6.88
CA ASP A 317 31.35 -24.23 -7.71
C ASP A 317 29.89 -24.37 -7.26
N THR A 318 29.58 -23.97 -6.01
CA THR A 318 28.22 -24.08 -5.46
C THR A 318 27.55 -22.72 -5.38
N LYS A 319 26.37 -22.61 -6.00
CA LYS A 319 25.53 -21.39 -5.96
C LYS A 319 24.33 -21.61 -5.06
N SER A 320 24.06 -20.66 -4.18
CA SER A 320 22.82 -20.60 -3.38
C SER A 320 21.97 -19.45 -3.88
N ILE A 321 20.73 -19.73 -4.31
CA ILE A 321 19.82 -18.67 -4.76
C ILE A 321 19.44 -17.75 -3.59
N THR A 322 19.04 -16.53 -3.93
CA THR A 322 18.49 -15.57 -2.97
C THR A 322 16.96 -15.59 -3.01
N LEU A 323 16.29 -14.99 -2.01
CA LEU A 323 14.83 -14.82 -2.05
C LEU A 323 14.37 -14.14 -3.34
N SER A 324 15.09 -13.12 -3.81
CA SER A 324 14.74 -12.39 -5.03
C SER A 324 14.72 -13.25 -6.30
N ALA A 325 15.33 -14.45 -6.29
CA ALA A 325 15.23 -15.39 -7.41
C ALA A 325 13.81 -15.97 -7.58
N VAL A 326 12.96 -15.88 -6.55
CA VAL A 326 11.59 -16.45 -6.54
C VAL A 326 10.51 -15.37 -6.41
N THR A 327 10.84 -14.19 -5.88
CA THR A 327 9.85 -13.18 -5.44
C THR A 327 8.88 -12.74 -6.54
N LYS A 328 9.31 -12.72 -7.81
CA LYS A 328 8.51 -12.25 -8.94
C LYS A 328 7.53 -13.30 -9.49
N GLY A 329 7.53 -14.53 -8.98
CA GLY A 329 6.75 -15.64 -9.54
C GLY A 329 7.47 -16.40 -10.66
N GLU A 330 8.52 -15.81 -11.23
CA GLU A 330 9.42 -16.45 -12.20
C GLU A 330 10.81 -16.64 -11.60
N PHE A 331 11.49 -17.70 -12.03
CA PHE A 331 12.83 -18.03 -11.54
C PHE A 331 13.89 -17.14 -12.19
N ASP A 332 14.58 -16.31 -11.41
CA ASP A 332 15.69 -15.48 -11.89
C ASP A 332 17.04 -16.12 -11.56
N GLU A 333 17.64 -16.78 -12.56
CA GLU A 333 18.94 -17.45 -12.48
C GLU A 333 20.11 -16.51 -12.14
N LYS A 334 19.94 -15.19 -12.27
CA LYS A 334 20.99 -14.20 -11.98
C LYS A 334 21.05 -13.84 -10.49
N LYS A 335 20.09 -14.29 -9.68
CA LYS A 335 19.91 -13.88 -8.27
C LYS A 335 20.43 -14.93 -7.30
N PHE A 336 21.75 -15.08 -7.22
CA PHE A 336 22.39 -16.04 -6.32
C PHE A 336 23.61 -15.45 -5.61
N LYS A 337 24.15 -16.22 -4.66
CA LYS A 337 25.44 -16.00 -3.99
C LYS A 337 26.30 -17.26 -4.10
N TYR A 338 27.62 -17.08 -4.16
CA TYR A 338 28.57 -18.17 -4.03
C TYR A 338 28.71 -18.59 -2.57
N ILE A 339 29.01 -19.86 -2.34
CA ILE A 339 29.17 -20.43 -0.99
C ILE A 339 30.38 -21.35 -0.96
N ASP A 340 31.07 -21.42 0.17
CA ASP A 340 32.25 -22.28 0.35
C ASP A 340 31.89 -23.69 0.84
N ASP A 341 30.66 -23.88 1.32
CA ASP A 341 30.17 -25.17 1.80
C ASP A 341 30.09 -26.20 0.66
N VAL A 342 30.70 -27.36 0.87
CA VAL A 342 30.60 -28.50 -0.06
C VAL A 342 29.30 -29.24 0.23
N ILE A 343 28.40 -29.25 -0.75
CA ILE A 343 27.12 -29.95 -0.66
C ILE A 343 27.24 -31.29 -1.38
N GLU A 344 26.97 -32.38 -0.66
CA GLU A 344 26.93 -33.72 -1.24
C GLU A 344 25.94 -33.79 -2.41
N SER A 345 26.29 -34.52 -3.47
CA SER A 345 25.44 -34.66 -4.67
C SER A 345 24.05 -35.24 -4.35
N GLU A 346 23.96 -36.15 -3.38
CA GLU A 346 22.68 -36.76 -2.97
C GLU A 346 21.80 -35.85 -2.09
N SER A 347 22.28 -34.65 -1.75
CA SER A 347 21.54 -33.71 -0.92
C SER A 347 20.25 -33.25 -1.59
N HIS A 348 19.18 -33.15 -0.81
CA HIS A 348 17.89 -32.60 -1.26
C HIS A 348 17.95 -31.10 -1.56
N LEU A 349 19.05 -30.44 -1.19
CA LEU A 349 19.29 -29.02 -1.41
C LEU A 349 19.50 -28.69 -2.87
N TRP A 350 19.98 -29.63 -3.68
CA TRP A 350 20.12 -29.43 -5.12
C TRP A 350 18.75 -29.30 -5.79
N LEU A 351 18.59 -28.26 -6.59
CA LEU A 351 17.43 -28.07 -7.45
C LEU A 351 17.52 -29.02 -8.64
N ARG A 352 16.37 -29.64 -8.96
CA ARG A 352 16.18 -30.47 -10.15
C ARG A 352 15.07 -29.89 -10.99
N LEU A 353 15.09 -30.26 -12.27
CA LEU A 353 14.03 -29.92 -13.21
C LEU A 353 12.66 -30.16 -12.56
N ASP A 354 11.82 -29.14 -12.60
CA ASP A 354 10.41 -29.12 -12.16
C ASP A 354 10.19 -29.09 -10.66
N ASP A 355 11.25 -28.88 -9.87
CA ASP A 355 11.11 -28.53 -8.47
C ASP A 355 10.38 -27.18 -8.34
N ILE A 356 9.31 -27.15 -7.55
CA ILE A 356 8.57 -25.93 -7.22
C ILE A 356 9.15 -25.36 -5.93
N LEU A 357 9.45 -24.07 -5.95
CA LEU A 357 10.03 -23.31 -4.84
C LEU A 357 8.98 -22.38 -4.28
N ILE A 358 8.83 -22.37 -2.95
CA ILE A 358 7.84 -21.57 -2.23
C ILE A 358 8.55 -20.78 -1.13
N GLN A 359 8.45 -19.45 -1.13
CA GLN A 359 9.04 -18.63 -0.09
C GLN A 359 8.28 -18.79 1.23
N ARG A 360 8.97 -19.24 2.28
CA ARG A 360 8.34 -19.37 3.60
C ARG A 360 8.32 -18.08 4.41
N ALA A 361 9.16 -17.10 4.08
CA ALA A 361 9.32 -15.87 4.86
C ALA A 361 9.70 -14.71 3.96
N ASN A 362 8.90 -13.65 3.99
CA ASN A 362 9.15 -12.37 3.31
C ASN A 362 8.19 -11.31 3.89
N SER A 363 8.01 -10.17 3.22
CA SER A 363 6.87 -9.28 3.48
C SER A 363 5.55 -10.03 3.33
N ILE A 364 4.48 -9.47 3.90
CA ILE A 364 3.14 -10.08 3.89
C ILE A 364 2.60 -10.28 2.45
N ASP A 365 3.06 -9.47 1.50
CA ASP A 365 2.63 -9.54 0.10
C ASP A 365 3.42 -10.60 -0.69
N HIS A 366 4.63 -10.93 -0.25
CA HIS A 366 5.51 -11.89 -0.93
C HIS A 366 5.63 -13.24 -0.22
N VAL A 367 5.16 -13.39 1.01
CA VAL A 367 5.15 -14.69 1.70
C VAL A 367 4.34 -15.71 0.89
N GLY A 368 4.90 -16.90 0.65
CA GLY A 368 4.33 -17.93 -0.22
C GLY A 368 4.58 -17.73 -1.72
N ALA A 369 5.34 -16.70 -2.14
CA ALA A 369 5.66 -16.50 -3.55
C ALA A 369 6.33 -17.76 -4.09
N SER A 370 5.88 -18.20 -5.28
CA SER A 370 6.23 -19.51 -5.80
C SER A 370 6.73 -19.43 -7.24
N THR A 371 7.71 -20.26 -7.59
CA THR A 371 8.24 -20.42 -8.96
C THR A 371 8.59 -21.88 -9.22
N ILE A 372 8.78 -22.23 -10.49
CA ILE A 372 9.28 -23.54 -10.92
C ILE A 372 10.72 -23.42 -11.42
N TYR A 373 11.56 -24.39 -11.05
CA TYR A 373 12.93 -24.45 -11.52
C TYR A 373 13.03 -25.24 -12.84
N ARG A 374 13.55 -24.60 -13.89
CA ARG A 374 13.77 -25.22 -15.21
C ARG A 374 15.25 -25.23 -15.65
N GLY A 375 16.17 -24.95 -14.72
CA GLY A 375 17.61 -24.90 -14.97
C GLY A 375 18.31 -26.26 -14.89
N ALA A 376 19.65 -26.26 -15.00
CA ALA A 376 20.46 -27.46 -14.95
C ALA A 376 20.48 -28.10 -13.54
N GLU A 377 20.56 -29.43 -13.47
CA GLU A 377 20.75 -30.11 -12.18
C GLU A 377 22.11 -29.75 -11.57
N PHE A 378 22.19 -29.76 -10.23
CA PHE A 378 23.40 -29.47 -9.45
C PHE A 378 23.99 -28.06 -9.65
N GLU A 379 23.23 -27.13 -10.24
CA GLU A 379 23.71 -25.76 -10.39
C GLU A 379 23.42 -24.91 -9.15
N PHE A 380 22.21 -25.04 -8.61
CA PHE A 380 21.73 -24.19 -7.53
C PHE A 380 21.24 -25.02 -6.33
N ILE A 381 21.54 -24.50 -5.14
CA ILE A 381 20.83 -24.81 -3.90
C ILE A 381 19.97 -23.64 -3.45
N TYR A 382 19.11 -23.85 -2.46
CA TYR A 382 18.18 -22.84 -1.97
C TYR A 382 18.31 -22.59 -0.45
N PRO A 383 18.03 -21.36 0.02
CA PRO A 383 18.14 -20.94 1.41
C PRO A 383 17.03 -21.55 2.28
N ASP A 384 17.23 -21.53 3.60
CA ASP A 384 16.24 -22.02 4.58
C ASP A 384 14.88 -21.30 4.50
N LEU A 385 14.87 -20.07 3.97
CA LEU A 385 13.68 -19.23 3.72
C LEU A 385 12.91 -19.62 2.44
N ILE A 386 13.32 -20.68 1.74
CA ILE A 386 12.61 -21.27 0.62
C ILE A 386 12.32 -22.74 0.96
N MET A 387 11.10 -23.17 0.68
CA MET A 387 10.70 -24.57 0.71
C MET A 387 10.67 -25.12 -0.71
N LYS A 388 11.09 -26.36 -0.88
CA LYS A 388 11.01 -27.10 -2.13
C LYS A 388 9.96 -28.19 -2.05
N VAL A 389 9.13 -28.30 -3.08
CA VAL A 389 8.20 -29.40 -3.29
C VAL A 389 8.39 -30.00 -4.68
N ARG A 390 8.04 -31.28 -4.84
CA ARG A 390 7.93 -31.96 -6.12
C ARG A 390 6.62 -32.71 -6.17
N VAL A 391 5.89 -32.58 -7.27
CA VAL A 391 4.60 -33.22 -7.47
C VAL A 391 4.77 -34.68 -7.93
N LEU A 392 3.70 -35.47 -7.87
CA LEU A 392 3.62 -36.83 -8.41
C LEU A 392 3.68 -36.83 -9.94
N ASP A 393 4.12 -37.93 -10.55
CA ASP A 393 4.32 -38.06 -12.01
C ASP A 393 3.02 -37.91 -12.84
N ASP A 394 1.87 -38.12 -12.21
CA ASP A 394 0.53 -37.98 -12.82
C ASP A 394 -0.05 -36.56 -12.69
N VAL A 395 0.68 -35.65 -12.05
CA VAL A 395 0.31 -34.24 -11.84
C VAL A 395 1.29 -33.33 -12.57
N GLU A 396 0.77 -32.40 -13.37
CA GLU A 396 1.61 -31.43 -14.08
C GLU A 396 2.13 -30.35 -13.10
N PRO A 397 3.46 -30.20 -12.93
CA PRO A 397 4.04 -29.25 -11.96
C PRO A 397 3.63 -27.80 -12.21
N GLU A 398 3.47 -27.42 -13.48
CA GLU A 398 3.12 -26.06 -13.88
C GLU A 398 1.67 -25.71 -13.53
N TYR A 399 0.75 -26.67 -13.63
CA TYR A 399 -0.62 -26.47 -13.17
C TYR A 399 -0.66 -26.19 -11.66
N VAL A 400 0.11 -26.95 -10.88
CA VAL A 400 0.24 -26.72 -9.43
C VAL A 400 0.88 -25.35 -9.15
N LEU A 401 1.87 -24.92 -9.94
CA LEU A 401 2.43 -23.58 -9.84
C LEU A 401 1.37 -22.50 -10.06
N TYR A 402 0.55 -22.59 -11.11
CA TYR A 402 -0.52 -21.62 -11.36
C TYR A 402 -1.53 -21.58 -10.20
N CYS A 403 -1.88 -22.73 -9.64
CA CYS A 403 -2.71 -22.78 -8.44
C CYS A 403 -2.03 -22.07 -7.26
N LEU A 404 -0.75 -22.31 -7.01
CA LEU A 404 0.00 -21.64 -5.92
C LEU A 404 0.14 -20.12 -6.11
N GLN A 405 0.16 -19.66 -7.36
CA GLN A 405 0.24 -18.25 -7.73
C GLN A 405 -1.13 -17.56 -7.76
N SER A 406 -2.24 -18.30 -7.80
CA SER A 406 -3.60 -17.76 -7.81
C SER A 406 -3.89 -16.85 -6.60
N PRO A 407 -4.69 -15.78 -6.77
CA PRO A 407 -5.15 -14.93 -5.67
C PRO A 407 -5.69 -15.71 -4.47
N SER A 408 -6.47 -16.78 -4.71
CA SER A 408 -7.00 -17.66 -3.68
C SER A 408 -5.91 -18.32 -2.81
N ILE A 409 -4.89 -18.94 -3.40
CA ILE A 409 -3.81 -19.57 -2.61
C ILE A 409 -2.86 -18.54 -2.00
N ARG A 410 -2.55 -17.45 -2.71
CA ARG A 410 -1.76 -16.34 -2.17
C ARG A 410 -2.41 -15.77 -0.91
N ARG A 411 -3.74 -15.63 -0.91
CA ARG A 411 -4.53 -15.22 0.26
C ARG A 411 -4.49 -16.25 1.37
N TYR A 412 -4.68 -17.53 1.07
CA TYR A 412 -4.54 -18.61 2.05
C TYR A 412 -3.20 -18.54 2.79
N PHE A 413 -2.07 -18.38 2.08
CA PHE A 413 -0.76 -18.23 2.72
C PHE A 413 -0.64 -16.97 3.58
N ARG A 414 -1.19 -15.85 3.11
CA ARG A 414 -1.19 -14.59 3.86
C ARG A 414 -1.95 -14.72 5.19
N ASP A 415 -3.13 -15.31 5.14
CA ASP A 415 -4.02 -15.48 6.30
C ASP A 415 -3.48 -16.47 7.34
N HIS A 416 -2.65 -17.42 6.89
CA HIS A 416 -1.99 -18.41 7.76
C HIS A 416 -0.54 -18.05 8.13
N ALA A 417 -0.04 -16.89 7.72
CA ALA A 417 1.31 -16.43 8.07
C ALA A 417 1.38 -15.97 9.55
N THR A 418 2.52 -16.20 10.19
CA THR A 418 2.77 -15.91 11.61
C THR A 418 4.07 -15.11 11.78
N GLY A 419 4.14 -14.21 12.78
CA GLY A 419 5.34 -13.42 13.09
C GLY A 419 5.05 -12.13 13.87
N THR A 420 5.79 -11.88 14.95
CA THR A 420 5.50 -10.90 16.02
C THR A 420 6.00 -9.47 15.79
N SER A 421 6.50 -9.13 14.59
CA SER A 421 7.16 -7.82 14.38
C SER A 421 6.81 -7.11 13.06
N GLY A 422 5.73 -7.51 12.38
CA GLY A 422 5.21 -6.83 11.17
C GLY A 422 6.12 -6.82 9.93
N SER A 423 7.43 -7.07 10.07
CA SER A 423 8.42 -6.94 9.01
C SER A 423 8.76 -8.26 8.30
N MET A 424 8.44 -9.43 8.88
CA MET A 424 8.78 -10.72 8.28
C MET A 424 7.82 -11.87 8.64
N PRO A 425 6.56 -11.82 8.17
CA PRO A 425 5.63 -12.95 8.24
C PRO A 425 6.22 -14.26 7.70
N LYS A 426 5.87 -15.38 8.35
CA LYS A 426 6.35 -16.72 7.99
C LYS A 426 5.21 -17.74 7.90
N ILE A 427 5.26 -18.60 6.89
CA ILE A 427 4.45 -19.82 6.79
C ILE A 427 5.29 -21.04 7.15
N ASN A 428 4.68 -22.02 7.79
CA ASN A 428 5.34 -23.28 8.16
C ASN A 428 4.97 -24.40 7.16
N GLN A 429 5.64 -25.56 7.27
CA GLN A 429 5.40 -26.68 6.36
C GLN A 429 3.97 -27.22 6.44
N GLY A 430 3.33 -27.17 7.61
CA GLY A 430 1.93 -27.60 7.77
C GLY A 430 0.97 -26.71 6.99
N VAL A 431 1.20 -25.39 6.99
CA VAL A 431 0.43 -24.44 6.16
C VAL A 431 0.60 -24.76 4.68
N VAL A 432 1.84 -24.98 4.21
CA VAL A 432 2.11 -25.33 2.81
C VAL A 432 1.44 -26.65 2.42
N LYS A 433 1.58 -27.70 3.25
CA LYS A 433 0.93 -29.00 3.03
C LYS A 433 -0.59 -28.91 2.94
N GLY A 434 -1.20 -28.08 3.79
CA GLY A 434 -2.64 -27.90 3.86
C GLY A 434 -3.24 -26.99 2.77
N ALA A 435 -2.43 -26.42 1.88
CA ALA A 435 -2.94 -25.53 0.83
C ALA A 435 -3.99 -26.26 -0.04
N PRO A 436 -5.20 -25.67 -0.25
CA PRO A 436 -6.30 -26.34 -0.94
C PRO A 436 -6.14 -26.25 -2.46
N ILE A 437 -5.63 -27.31 -3.09
CA ILE A 437 -5.39 -27.34 -4.54
C ILE A 437 -6.56 -28.05 -5.25
N PRO A 438 -7.10 -27.48 -6.33
CA PRO A 438 -8.09 -28.16 -7.16
C PRO A 438 -7.40 -29.22 -7.98
N LEU A 439 -7.89 -30.46 -7.92
CA LEU A 439 -7.42 -31.54 -8.77
C LEU A 439 -8.41 -31.74 -9.92
N ILE A 440 -7.90 -31.56 -11.13
CA ILE A 440 -8.59 -31.85 -12.41
C ILE A 440 -7.83 -32.97 -13.15
N SER A 441 -8.49 -33.60 -14.11
CA SER A 441 -7.87 -34.64 -14.95
C SER A 441 -6.64 -34.13 -15.70
N ARG A 442 -5.67 -35.00 -15.96
CA ARG A 442 -4.42 -34.63 -16.65
C ARG A 442 -4.64 -33.92 -18.00
N PRO A 443 -5.56 -34.35 -18.88
CA PRO A 443 -5.87 -33.60 -20.10
C PRO A 443 -6.35 -32.18 -19.82
N ALA A 444 -7.20 -31.99 -18.80
CA ALA A 444 -7.67 -30.68 -18.40
C ALA A 444 -6.55 -29.80 -17.79
N GLN A 445 -5.58 -30.40 -17.08
CA GLN A 445 -4.38 -29.69 -16.62
C GLN A 445 -3.57 -29.18 -17.81
N SER A 446 -3.32 -30.03 -18.82
CA SER A 446 -2.56 -29.65 -20.02
C SER A 446 -3.24 -28.51 -20.79
N LEU A 447 -4.57 -28.59 -20.98
CA LEU A 447 -5.34 -27.52 -21.61
C LEU A 447 -5.26 -26.22 -20.82
N THR A 448 -5.46 -26.29 -19.49
CA THR A 448 -5.34 -25.12 -18.60
C THR A 448 -3.96 -24.49 -18.72
N ILE A 449 -2.89 -25.28 -18.76
CA ILE A 449 -1.53 -24.77 -18.89
C ILE A 449 -1.33 -24.04 -20.21
N GLU A 450 -1.82 -24.60 -21.32
CA GLU A 450 -1.73 -23.99 -22.65
C GLU A 450 -2.46 -22.64 -22.68
N THR A 451 -3.71 -22.60 -22.22
CA THR A 451 -4.50 -21.37 -22.15
C THR A 451 -3.85 -20.31 -21.26
N VAL A 452 -3.39 -20.67 -20.06
CA VAL A 452 -2.72 -19.72 -19.16
C VAL A 452 -1.45 -19.17 -19.81
N ARG A 453 -0.65 -20.00 -20.50
CA ARG A 453 0.56 -19.54 -21.19
C ARG A 453 0.24 -18.53 -22.30
N GLU A 454 -0.77 -18.81 -23.13
CA GLU A 454 -1.18 -17.91 -24.21
C GLU A 454 -1.63 -16.55 -23.68
N LEU A 455 -2.48 -16.54 -22.65
CA LEU A 455 -3.00 -15.31 -22.06
C LEU A 455 -1.93 -14.55 -21.27
N SER A 456 -1.01 -15.26 -20.61
CA SER A 456 0.13 -14.64 -19.92
C SER A 456 1.12 -14.02 -20.91
N ALA A 457 1.32 -14.64 -22.07
CA ALA A 457 2.13 -14.07 -23.15
C ALA A 457 1.51 -12.78 -23.72
N LEU A 458 0.18 -12.72 -23.83
CA LEU A 458 -0.53 -11.49 -24.16
C LEU A 458 -0.32 -10.40 -23.10
N CYS A 459 -0.42 -10.75 -21.81
CA CYS A 459 -0.16 -9.82 -20.73
C CYS A 459 1.27 -9.25 -20.81
N GLU A 460 2.26 -10.07 -21.13
CA GLU A 460 3.64 -9.61 -21.29
C GLU A 460 3.86 -8.70 -22.50
N LEU A 461 3.16 -8.98 -23.61
CA LEU A 461 3.14 -8.08 -24.77
C LEU A 461 2.55 -6.71 -24.39
N LEU A 462 1.44 -6.69 -23.64
CA LEU A 462 0.82 -5.45 -23.18
C LEU A 462 1.75 -4.67 -22.24
N ARG A 463 2.40 -5.35 -21.28
CA ARG A 463 3.40 -4.70 -20.40
C ARG A 463 4.53 -4.06 -21.19
N SER A 464 5.03 -4.76 -22.21
CA SER A 464 6.09 -4.25 -23.09
C SER A 464 5.64 -3.01 -23.87
N GLN A 465 4.38 -2.98 -24.32
CA GLN A 465 3.79 -1.81 -25.01
C GLN A 465 3.63 -0.61 -24.08
N VAL A 466 3.13 -0.82 -22.85
CA VAL A 466 3.01 0.24 -21.84
C VAL A 466 4.39 0.80 -21.52
N TRP A 467 5.38 -0.06 -21.29
CA TRP A 467 6.75 0.37 -21.01
C TRP A 467 7.35 1.20 -22.15
N GLU A 468 7.17 0.76 -23.40
CA GLU A 468 7.67 1.48 -24.56
C GLU A 468 6.97 2.84 -24.74
N SER A 469 5.66 2.91 -24.47
CA SER A 469 4.89 4.16 -24.49
C SER A 469 5.41 5.15 -23.44
N GLU A 470 5.59 4.69 -22.21
CA GLU A 470 6.14 5.49 -21.11
C GLU A 470 7.57 5.99 -21.43
N ARG A 471 8.41 5.11 -22.00
CA ARG A 471 9.77 5.44 -22.42
C ARG A 471 9.78 6.54 -23.49
N LEU A 472 8.97 6.39 -24.54
CA LEU A 472 8.88 7.36 -25.63
C LEU A 472 8.33 8.71 -25.13
N GLN A 473 7.33 8.70 -24.25
CA GLN A 473 6.81 9.90 -23.61
C GLN A 473 7.89 10.61 -22.79
N ALA A 474 8.68 9.87 -22.01
CA ALA A 474 9.77 10.44 -21.23
C ALA A 474 10.89 11.02 -22.13
N GLU A 475 11.26 10.34 -23.21
CA GLU A 475 12.25 10.82 -24.18
C GLU A 475 11.79 12.08 -24.90
N LEU A 476 10.54 12.10 -25.36
CA LEU A 476 9.94 13.27 -25.98
C LEU A 476 9.91 14.45 -25.00
N MET A 477 9.50 14.20 -23.76
CA MET A 477 9.46 15.24 -22.74
C MET A 477 10.86 15.80 -22.46
N ASN A 478 11.87 14.94 -22.32
CA ASN A 478 13.26 15.37 -22.19
C ASN A 478 13.75 16.17 -23.41
N ALA A 479 13.38 15.76 -24.62
CA ALA A 479 13.72 16.49 -25.84
C ALA A 479 13.07 17.88 -25.88
N LEU A 480 11.81 18.02 -25.47
CA LEU A 480 11.13 19.31 -25.32
C LEU A 480 11.85 20.17 -24.27
N VAL A 481 12.18 19.62 -23.10
CA VAL A 481 12.95 20.35 -22.08
C VAL A 481 14.27 20.87 -22.65
N HIS A 482 15.02 20.02 -23.37
CA HIS A 482 16.28 20.43 -23.99
C HIS A 482 16.09 21.50 -25.08
N ALA A 483 15.06 21.39 -25.92
CA ALA A 483 14.78 22.35 -26.99
C ALA A 483 14.42 23.73 -26.43
N PHE A 484 13.64 23.78 -25.34
CA PHE A 484 13.28 25.04 -24.67
C PHE A 484 14.46 25.65 -23.89
N VAL A 485 15.29 24.82 -23.23
CA VAL A 485 16.42 25.29 -22.40
C VAL A 485 17.66 25.67 -23.23
N GLY A 486 17.80 25.13 -24.45
CA GLY A 486 18.93 25.43 -25.36
C GLY A 486 18.91 26.84 -25.97
N GLN A 487 17.84 27.62 -25.80
CA GLN A 487 17.71 28.97 -26.37
C GLN A 487 18.28 30.01 -25.39
N GLY A 488 19.56 30.37 -25.57
CA GLY A 488 20.16 31.50 -24.87
C GLY A 488 19.55 32.86 -25.28
N PRO A 489 19.92 33.98 -24.61
CA PRO A 489 19.22 35.27 -24.69
C PRO A 489 19.24 35.96 -26.07
N HIS A 490 19.96 35.41 -27.04
CA HIS A 490 20.15 35.98 -28.38
C HIS A 490 19.94 34.88 -29.44
N GLY A 491 18.69 34.56 -29.76
CA GLY A 491 18.35 33.57 -30.79
C GLY A 491 16.92 33.74 -31.31
N GLY A 492 16.67 34.81 -32.07
CA GLY A 492 15.35 35.15 -32.63
C GLY A 492 14.93 34.31 -33.84
N GLY A 493 15.07 32.99 -33.82
CA GLY A 493 14.72 32.18 -34.98
C GLY A 493 14.50 30.70 -34.67
N ALA A 494 13.38 30.34 -34.05
CA ALA A 494 12.95 28.93 -34.02
C ALA A 494 11.44 28.72 -33.74
N ALA A 495 10.59 29.75 -33.85
CA ALA A 495 9.16 29.56 -33.60
C ALA A 495 8.52 28.50 -34.56
N ASN A 496 9.11 28.28 -35.73
CA ASN A 496 8.65 27.27 -36.68
C ASN A 496 9.18 25.84 -36.37
N GLU A 497 10.41 25.68 -35.90
CA GLU A 497 10.99 24.36 -35.57
C GLU A 497 10.33 23.74 -34.33
N THR A 498 9.99 24.54 -33.32
CA THR A 498 9.28 24.04 -32.13
C THR A 498 7.88 23.53 -32.45
N THR A 499 7.21 24.16 -33.44
CA THR A 499 5.86 23.77 -33.88
C THR A 499 5.90 22.47 -34.71
N GLU A 500 6.95 22.27 -35.52
CA GLU A 500 7.17 21.00 -36.25
C GLU A 500 7.54 19.85 -35.31
N ILE A 501 8.31 20.09 -34.25
CA ILE A 501 8.64 19.07 -33.24
C ILE A 501 7.38 18.68 -32.44
N LEU A 502 6.52 19.64 -32.07
CA LEU A 502 5.22 19.36 -31.43
C LEU A 502 4.29 18.56 -32.35
N ALA A 503 4.26 18.87 -33.65
CA ALA A 503 3.47 18.11 -34.62
C ALA A 503 3.99 16.68 -34.85
N GLN A 504 5.31 16.49 -34.94
CA GLN A 504 5.93 15.15 -35.06
C GLN A 504 5.75 14.31 -33.79
N ALA A 505 5.79 14.95 -32.62
CA ALA A 505 5.55 14.32 -31.33
C ALA A 505 4.11 13.79 -31.19
N SER A 506 3.13 14.59 -31.62
CA SER A 506 1.71 14.20 -31.62
C SER A 506 1.44 13.00 -32.55
N ASP A 507 2.11 12.93 -33.71
CA ASP A 507 1.98 11.84 -34.69
C ASP A 507 2.60 10.51 -34.21
N VAL A 508 3.66 10.56 -33.38
CA VAL A 508 4.25 9.38 -32.74
C VAL A 508 3.33 8.84 -31.62
N LEU A 509 2.71 9.73 -30.85
CA LEU A 509 1.79 9.39 -29.75
C LEU A 509 0.44 8.86 -30.23
N ALA A 510 0.04 9.15 -31.47
CA ALA A 510 -1.21 8.67 -32.07
C ALA A 510 -1.15 7.22 -32.59
N ARG A 511 0.01 6.55 -32.56
CA ARG A 511 0.16 5.17 -33.07
C ARG A 511 -0.40 4.14 -32.10
N LYS A 512 -1.68 3.77 -32.30
CA LYS A 512 -2.32 2.60 -31.64
C LYS A 512 -1.87 1.27 -32.31
N PRO A 513 -1.97 0.12 -31.59
CA PRO A 513 -1.59 -1.19 -32.12
C PRO A 513 -2.33 -1.54 -33.42
N SER A 514 -1.72 -2.40 -34.23
CA SER A 514 -2.37 -2.93 -35.43
C SER A 514 -3.61 -3.75 -35.03
N SER A 515 -4.71 -3.61 -35.75
CA SER A 515 -5.94 -4.40 -35.51
C SER A 515 -5.71 -5.91 -35.63
N SER A 516 -4.61 -6.34 -36.27
CA SER A 516 -4.29 -7.75 -36.49
C SER A 516 -3.82 -8.47 -35.22
N ASP A 517 -3.15 -7.75 -34.30
CA ASP A 517 -2.66 -8.33 -33.04
C ASP A 517 -3.81 -8.47 -32.03
N GLN A 518 -4.77 -7.54 -32.06
CA GLN A 518 -5.99 -7.55 -31.25
C GLN A 518 -6.96 -8.66 -31.69
N SER A 519 -7.16 -8.85 -33.00
CA SER A 519 -8.00 -9.93 -33.51
C SER A 519 -7.48 -11.33 -33.18
N LYS A 520 -6.15 -11.54 -33.14
CA LYS A 520 -5.57 -12.83 -32.75
C LYS A 520 -5.76 -13.13 -31.26
N ALA A 521 -5.62 -12.12 -30.41
CA ALA A 521 -5.84 -12.24 -28.97
C ALA A 521 -7.31 -12.53 -28.63
N LEU A 522 -8.25 -11.84 -29.28
CA LEU A 522 -9.69 -12.13 -29.14
C LEU A 522 -10.05 -13.53 -29.66
N ALA A 523 -9.51 -13.94 -30.81
CA ALA A 523 -9.81 -15.23 -31.42
C ALA A 523 -9.31 -16.42 -30.58
N ALA A 524 -8.16 -16.30 -29.90
CA ALA A 524 -7.65 -17.35 -29.01
C ALA A 524 -8.57 -17.56 -27.80
N ILE A 525 -9.11 -16.46 -27.25
CA ILE A 525 -10.07 -16.47 -26.14
C ILE A 525 -11.40 -17.09 -26.59
N GLU A 526 -11.93 -16.70 -27.75
CA GLU A 526 -13.19 -17.24 -28.30
C GLU A 526 -13.09 -18.74 -28.64
N SER A 527 -11.97 -19.22 -29.17
CA SER A 527 -11.80 -20.63 -29.57
C SER A 527 -11.71 -21.63 -28.39
N SER A 528 -11.43 -21.16 -27.18
CA SER A 528 -11.26 -22.02 -25.99
C SER A 528 -12.58 -22.50 -25.37
N HIS A 529 -13.72 -21.93 -25.78
CA HIS A 529 -15.04 -22.18 -25.19
C HIS A 529 -16.02 -22.95 -26.10
N GLU A 530 -15.64 -23.34 -27.32
CA GLU A 530 -16.58 -23.97 -28.28
C GLU A 530 -16.93 -25.45 -28.02
N GLU A 531 -16.40 -26.13 -26.99
CA GLU A 531 -16.73 -27.56 -26.71
C GLU A 531 -17.56 -27.81 -25.44
N LYS A 532 -18.88 -27.86 -25.65
CA LYS A 532 -20.00 -28.52 -24.90
C LYS A 532 -19.98 -28.55 -23.35
N PRO A 533 -20.99 -27.93 -22.69
CA PRO A 533 -21.29 -28.17 -21.28
C PRO A 533 -22.20 -29.40 -21.09
N ALA A 534 -21.71 -30.39 -20.34
CA ALA A 534 -22.58 -31.41 -19.73
C ALA A 534 -23.18 -30.86 -18.43
N GLU A 535 -24.48 -31.12 -18.23
CA GLU A 535 -25.33 -30.65 -17.12
C GLU A 535 -24.62 -30.66 -15.75
N ARG A 536 -24.25 -29.46 -15.27
CA ARG A 536 -23.75 -29.27 -13.90
C ARG A 536 -24.92 -29.24 -12.92
N SER A 537 -25.00 -30.25 -12.07
CA SER A 537 -25.89 -30.26 -10.90
C SER A 537 -25.28 -29.45 -9.76
N PRO A 538 -26.09 -28.71 -8.97
CA PRO A 538 -25.59 -27.86 -7.90
C PRO A 538 -25.20 -28.72 -6.69
N SER A 539 -23.91 -28.83 -6.41
CA SER A 539 -23.44 -29.41 -5.16
C SER A 539 -22.31 -28.57 -4.56
N GLY A 540 -22.66 -27.85 -3.50
CA GLY A 540 -21.96 -27.90 -2.22
C GLY A 540 -20.60 -27.22 -2.08
N ARG A 541 -20.61 -26.14 -1.27
CA ARG A 541 -19.51 -25.58 -0.47
C ARG A 541 -18.33 -24.98 -1.25
N LEU A 542 -18.45 -23.68 -1.54
CA LEU A 542 -17.29 -22.80 -1.64
C LEU A 542 -17.29 -21.77 -0.50
N ASP A 543 -16.09 -21.63 0.08
CA ASP A 543 -15.56 -20.46 0.80
C ASP A 543 -16.00 -20.17 2.25
N LEU A 544 -15.50 -20.97 3.20
CA LEU A 544 -15.69 -20.76 4.63
C LEU A 544 -14.97 -19.50 5.17
N ASP A 545 -13.88 -19.02 4.57
CA ASP A 545 -13.04 -17.96 5.17
C ASP A 545 -13.32 -16.55 4.61
N LEU A 546 -13.67 -16.44 3.33
CA LEU A 546 -14.26 -15.21 2.75
C LEU A 546 -15.63 -14.95 3.36
N GLY A 547 -16.41 -16.02 3.59
CA GLY A 547 -17.63 -16.00 4.38
C GLY A 547 -17.39 -15.39 5.75
N VAL A 548 -16.44 -15.90 6.55
CA VAL A 548 -16.19 -15.42 7.92
C VAL A 548 -15.82 -13.93 7.98
N LYS A 549 -14.94 -13.42 7.11
CA LYS A 549 -14.55 -12.00 7.12
C LYS A 549 -15.67 -11.09 6.58
N PHE A 550 -16.44 -11.54 5.60
CA PHE A 550 -17.60 -10.82 5.11
C PHE A 550 -18.71 -10.78 6.17
N THR A 551 -19.03 -11.92 6.77
CA THR A 551 -19.93 -12.06 7.92
C THR A 551 -19.48 -11.15 9.07
N GLU A 552 -18.18 -11.05 9.35
CA GLU A 552 -17.65 -10.10 10.32
C GLU A 552 -17.87 -8.64 9.91
N ALA A 553 -17.67 -8.29 8.64
CA ALA A 553 -17.92 -6.94 8.12
C ALA A 553 -19.39 -6.54 8.28
N VAL A 554 -20.31 -7.48 8.05
CA VAL A 554 -21.75 -7.30 8.26
C VAL A 554 -22.06 -7.08 9.75
N LEU A 555 -21.47 -7.87 10.66
CA LEU A 555 -21.63 -7.68 12.10
C LEU A 555 -21.10 -6.32 12.58
N VAL A 556 -19.92 -5.91 12.13
CA VAL A 556 -19.34 -4.60 12.43
C VAL A 556 -20.28 -3.49 11.94
N GLY A 557 -20.79 -3.62 10.71
CA GLY A 557 -21.75 -2.69 10.14
C GLY A 557 -23.06 -2.60 10.93
N ALA A 558 -23.60 -3.73 11.39
CA ALA A 558 -24.77 -3.78 12.24
C ALA A 558 -24.56 -3.06 13.57
N ILE A 559 -23.43 -3.31 14.25
CA ILE A 559 -23.07 -2.66 15.52
C ILE A 559 -22.94 -1.14 15.32
N VAL A 560 -22.20 -0.70 14.30
CA VAL A 560 -22.03 0.75 14.05
C VAL A 560 -23.37 1.41 13.73
N THR A 561 -24.24 0.73 12.98
CA THR A 561 -25.57 1.24 12.64
C THR A 561 -26.44 1.40 13.88
N GLU A 562 -26.49 0.41 14.77
CA GLU A 562 -27.30 0.48 15.99
C GLU A 562 -26.75 1.51 17.00
N PHE A 563 -25.43 1.55 17.21
CA PHE A 563 -24.83 2.58 18.08
C PHE A 563 -25.07 4.00 17.55
N PHE A 564 -25.03 4.20 16.24
CA PHE A 564 -25.31 5.49 15.63
C PHE A 564 -26.81 5.85 15.68
N LYS A 565 -27.71 4.91 15.40
CA LYS A 565 -29.17 5.11 15.46
C LYS A 565 -29.65 5.52 16.85
N VAL A 566 -29.07 4.93 17.89
CA VAL A 566 -29.50 5.12 19.27
C VAL A 566 -28.76 6.27 19.98
N GLY A 567 -27.53 6.57 19.56
CA GLY A 567 -26.65 7.55 20.21
C GLY A 567 -26.27 8.79 19.39
N GLY A 568 -26.47 8.78 18.07
CA GLY A 568 -26.10 9.86 17.15
C GLY A 568 -24.60 10.16 17.05
N GLU A 569 -23.76 9.37 17.73
CA GLU A 569 -22.32 9.61 17.86
C GLU A 569 -21.53 8.42 17.29
N PRO A 570 -20.37 8.66 16.64
CA PRO A 570 -19.51 7.60 16.14
C PRO A 570 -18.98 6.69 17.26
N ILE A 571 -18.94 5.38 17.02
CA ILE A 571 -18.35 4.41 17.97
C ILE A 571 -16.83 4.33 17.79
N GLY A 572 -16.08 4.60 18.86
CA GLY A 572 -14.62 4.52 18.85
C GLY A 572 -14.10 3.08 18.68
N ASN A 573 -12.90 2.94 18.09
CA ASN A 573 -12.28 1.63 17.79
C ASN A 573 -12.21 0.68 18.99
N PHE A 574 -11.85 1.19 20.18
CA PHE A 574 -11.79 0.39 21.40
C PHE A 574 -13.14 -0.27 21.74
N ARG A 575 -14.23 0.52 21.73
CA ARG A 575 -15.58 0.02 22.03
C ARG A 575 -16.08 -0.92 20.93
N LEU A 576 -15.78 -0.62 19.67
CA LEU A 576 -16.20 -1.44 18.54
C LEU A 576 -15.59 -2.85 18.59
N GLN A 577 -14.30 -2.97 18.94
CA GLN A 577 -13.65 -4.28 19.09
C GLN A 577 -14.29 -5.12 20.19
N LYS A 578 -14.59 -4.51 21.35
CA LYS A 578 -15.26 -5.20 22.45
C LYS A 578 -16.73 -5.51 22.12
N ALA A 579 -17.39 -4.65 21.35
CA ALA A 579 -18.76 -4.87 20.91
C ALA A 579 -18.87 -6.10 19.99
N VAL A 580 -17.92 -6.28 19.06
CA VAL A 580 -17.86 -7.48 18.21
C VAL A 580 -17.66 -8.74 19.06
N TYR A 581 -16.80 -8.69 20.07
CA TYR A 581 -16.61 -9.79 21.03
C TYR A 581 -17.93 -10.18 21.73
N PHE A 582 -18.61 -9.20 22.32
CA PHE A 582 -19.85 -9.44 23.06
C PHE A 582 -21.01 -9.91 22.17
N ALA A 583 -21.11 -9.38 20.95
CA ALA A 583 -22.15 -9.80 20.00
C ALA A 583 -21.98 -11.26 19.56
N ARG A 584 -20.75 -11.71 19.31
CA ARG A 584 -20.46 -13.11 18.97
C ARG A 584 -20.72 -14.06 20.12
N ARG A 585 -20.30 -13.68 21.33
CA ARG A 585 -20.61 -14.42 22.56
C ARG A 585 -22.11 -14.56 22.80
N HIS A 586 -22.88 -13.50 22.54
CA HIS A 586 -24.35 -13.54 22.62
C HIS A 586 -24.97 -14.49 21.59
N ASN A 587 -24.39 -14.57 20.39
CA ASN A 587 -24.80 -15.52 19.34
C ASN A 587 -24.37 -16.98 19.60
N GLY A 588 -23.75 -17.28 20.74
CA GLY A 588 -23.40 -18.64 21.16
C GLY A 588 -22.04 -19.14 20.66
N GLU A 589 -21.20 -18.28 20.08
CA GLU A 589 -19.85 -18.64 19.65
C GLU A 589 -18.93 -18.87 20.88
N ARG A 590 -18.15 -19.96 20.88
CA ARG A 590 -17.22 -20.32 21.97
C ARG A 590 -15.78 -19.93 21.67
N VAL A 591 -14.97 -19.75 22.72
CA VAL A 591 -13.57 -19.27 22.61
C VAL A 591 -12.65 -20.24 21.85
N GLU A 592 -12.90 -21.55 21.91
CA GLU A 592 -12.10 -22.59 21.21
C GLU A 592 -12.21 -22.53 19.68
N GLU A 593 -13.32 -22.00 19.16
CA GLU A 593 -13.61 -22.05 17.72
C GLU A 593 -12.87 -20.97 16.93
N MET A 594 -12.29 -19.94 17.58
CA MET A 594 -11.73 -18.78 16.87
C MET A 594 -10.54 -18.12 17.58
N LYS A 595 -9.34 -18.20 16.96
CA LYS A 595 -8.08 -17.51 17.36
C LYS A 595 -8.20 -15.98 17.51
N TYR A 596 -9.33 -15.40 17.11
CA TYR A 596 -9.59 -13.97 17.04
C TYR A 596 -10.12 -13.36 18.33
N LEU A 597 -10.93 -14.09 19.10
CA LEU A 597 -11.56 -13.57 20.31
C LEU A 597 -10.53 -13.21 21.39
N ARG A 598 -9.35 -13.87 21.41
CA ARG A 598 -8.21 -13.49 22.26
C ARG A 598 -7.71 -12.08 21.97
N LYS A 599 -7.73 -11.64 20.71
CA LYS A 599 -7.30 -10.28 20.32
C LYS A 599 -8.38 -9.24 20.63
N ALA A 600 -9.64 -9.59 20.41
CA ALA A 600 -10.76 -8.72 20.75
C ALA A 600 -10.93 -8.56 22.28
N ALA A 601 -10.65 -9.60 23.08
CA ALA A 601 -10.60 -9.57 24.54
C ALA A 601 -9.26 -9.05 25.10
N GLY A 602 -8.17 -9.19 24.34
CA GLY A 602 -6.78 -8.84 24.69
C GLY A 602 -6.51 -7.35 24.91
N PRO A 603 -5.26 -6.98 25.28
CA PRO A 603 -4.91 -5.60 25.57
C PRO A 603 -5.07 -4.74 24.32
N TYR A 604 -5.70 -3.58 24.50
CA TYR A 604 -5.82 -2.61 23.42
C TYR A 604 -4.42 -2.10 23.03
N ASN A 605 -3.95 -2.47 21.83
CA ASN A 605 -2.74 -1.92 21.23
C ASN A 605 -3.12 -0.85 20.19
N PRO A 606 -2.87 0.46 20.47
CA PRO A 606 -3.20 1.55 19.54
C PRO A 606 -2.44 1.44 18.20
N SER A 607 -1.31 0.73 18.16
CA SER A 607 -0.49 0.52 16.96
C SER A 607 -0.96 -0.66 16.09
N MET A 608 -1.84 -1.52 16.60
CA MET A 608 -2.45 -2.59 15.82
C MET A 608 -3.71 -2.06 15.12
N LYS A 609 -3.63 -1.87 13.80
CA LYS A 609 -4.80 -1.68 12.96
C LYS A 609 -5.61 -2.97 12.97
N TYR A 610 -6.72 -3.00 13.70
CA TYR A 610 -7.77 -4.01 13.48
C TYR A 610 -8.26 -3.86 12.04
N SER A 611 -7.97 -4.84 11.19
CA SER A 611 -8.11 -4.73 9.73
C SER A 611 -8.97 -5.84 9.10
N GLY A 612 -9.69 -6.65 9.90
CA GLY A 612 -10.60 -7.68 9.38
C GLY A 612 -11.88 -7.07 8.82
N GLY A 613 -13.02 -7.31 9.50
CA GLY A 613 -14.33 -6.79 9.08
C GLY A 613 -14.43 -5.27 8.89
N ILE A 614 -13.68 -4.45 9.66
CA ILE A 614 -13.69 -2.98 9.50
C ILE A 614 -13.12 -2.55 8.14
N ALA A 615 -12.06 -3.20 7.65
CA ALA A 615 -11.45 -2.82 6.38
C ALA A 615 -12.38 -3.12 5.19
N ILE A 616 -13.03 -4.28 5.22
CA ILE A 616 -14.03 -4.68 4.22
C ILE A 616 -15.24 -3.74 4.26
N ALA A 617 -15.76 -3.43 5.44
CA ALA A 617 -16.90 -2.54 5.61
C ALA A 617 -16.58 -1.09 5.18
N LYS A 618 -15.34 -0.62 5.36
CA LYS A 618 -14.87 0.65 4.79
C LYS A 618 -14.73 0.58 3.27
N GLN A 619 -14.14 -0.48 2.72
CA GLN A 619 -13.98 -0.68 1.27
C GLN A 619 -15.34 -0.71 0.56
N LYS A 620 -16.36 -1.32 1.17
CA LYS A 620 -17.73 -1.34 0.66
C LYS A 620 -18.53 -0.08 0.99
N ASN A 621 -17.91 0.97 1.55
CA ASN A 621 -18.56 2.22 1.95
C ASN A 621 -19.75 2.04 2.93
N TRP A 622 -19.78 0.93 3.67
CA TRP A 622 -20.75 0.68 4.73
C TRP A 622 -20.43 1.49 6.00
N LEU A 623 -19.15 1.84 6.19
CA LEU A 623 -18.65 2.62 7.32
C LEU A 623 -17.83 3.80 6.82
N ARG A 624 -17.86 4.90 7.57
CA ARG A 624 -16.94 6.03 7.43
C ARG A 624 -16.44 6.51 8.79
N GLU A 625 -15.26 7.09 8.81
CA GLU A 625 -14.71 7.70 10.01
C GLU A 625 -15.28 9.12 10.20
N ALA A 626 -15.64 9.43 11.44
CA ALA A 626 -16.13 10.74 11.82
C ALA A 626 -15.65 11.10 13.22
N LYS A 627 -15.50 12.41 13.47
CA LYS A 627 -15.13 12.94 14.78
C LYS A 627 -16.39 13.21 15.59
N GLY A 628 -16.57 12.46 16.67
CA GLY A 628 -17.61 12.67 17.68
C GLY A 628 -17.11 13.43 18.90
N ARG A 629 -17.95 13.51 19.93
CA ARG A 629 -17.62 14.18 21.21
C ARG A 629 -16.42 13.58 21.94
N PHE A 630 -16.16 12.29 21.75
CA PHE A 630 -15.12 11.54 22.46
C PHE A 630 -13.91 11.19 21.56
N GLY A 631 -13.78 11.82 20.39
CA GLY A 631 -12.71 11.58 19.43
C GLY A 631 -13.19 10.93 18.14
N PHE A 632 -12.25 10.33 17.38
CA PHE A 632 -12.55 9.66 16.13
C PHE A 632 -13.21 8.29 16.35
N GLY A 633 -14.25 8.00 15.57
CA GLY A 633 -14.96 6.73 15.58
C GLY A 633 -15.61 6.42 14.23
N HIS A 634 -16.35 5.33 14.16
CA HIS A 634 -17.05 4.88 12.96
C HIS A 634 -18.54 5.22 13.04
N MET A 635 -19.09 5.65 11.91
CA MET A 635 -20.53 5.84 11.69
C MET A 635 -20.94 5.19 10.36
N PRO A 636 -22.24 4.98 10.11
CA PRO A 636 -22.73 4.45 8.84
C PRO A 636 -22.26 5.29 7.65
N GLY A 637 -21.77 4.62 6.62
CA GLY A 637 -21.36 5.19 5.34
C GLY A 637 -22.51 5.27 4.32
N PRO A 638 -22.26 5.83 3.12
CA PRO A 638 -23.28 6.02 2.08
C PRO A 638 -23.97 4.72 1.63
N SER A 639 -23.25 3.61 1.64
CA SER A 639 -23.73 2.29 1.21
C SER A 639 -24.24 1.42 2.37
N ALA A 640 -24.45 1.98 3.57
CA ALA A 640 -24.83 1.18 4.74
C ALA A 640 -26.15 0.40 4.57
N ASN A 641 -27.06 0.87 3.72
CA ASN A 641 -28.33 0.20 3.43
C ASN A 641 -28.16 -1.14 2.71
N GLU A 642 -27.06 -1.35 1.98
CA GLU A 642 -26.76 -2.61 1.28
C GLU A 642 -26.58 -3.79 2.24
N MET A 643 -26.32 -3.52 3.52
CA MET A 643 -26.14 -4.55 4.54
C MET A 643 -27.46 -5.13 5.06
N ALA A 644 -28.61 -4.49 4.82
CA ALA A 644 -29.88 -4.85 5.47
C ALA A 644 -30.26 -6.33 5.27
N ASP A 645 -30.15 -6.82 4.04
CA ASP A 645 -30.46 -8.21 3.68
C ASP A 645 -29.48 -9.20 4.33
N TRP A 646 -28.19 -8.83 4.39
CA TRP A 646 -27.15 -9.64 5.03
C TRP A 646 -27.29 -9.67 6.56
N ILE A 647 -27.66 -8.55 7.18
CA ILE A 647 -27.90 -8.46 8.63
C ILE A 647 -29.07 -9.37 9.01
N ALA A 648 -30.12 -9.40 8.19
CA ALA A 648 -31.25 -10.31 8.38
C ALA A 648 -30.84 -11.77 8.17
N GLN A 649 -30.07 -12.06 7.12
CA GLN A 649 -29.60 -13.42 6.81
C GLN A 649 -28.72 -14.02 7.90
N PHE A 650 -27.81 -13.24 8.49
CA PHE A 650 -26.90 -13.72 9.54
C PHE A 650 -27.44 -13.54 10.97
N GLY A 651 -28.61 -12.93 11.14
CA GLY A 651 -29.20 -12.68 12.46
C GLY A 651 -28.41 -11.69 13.34
N PHE A 652 -27.57 -10.82 12.75
CA PHE A 652 -26.74 -9.90 13.54
C PHE A 652 -27.47 -8.67 14.07
N GLY A 653 -28.71 -8.42 13.64
CA GLY A 653 -29.51 -7.31 14.13
C GLY A 653 -29.78 -7.38 15.63
N GLU A 654 -30.20 -8.56 16.12
CA GLU A 654 -30.49 -8.78 17.55
C GLU A 654 -29.23 -8.66 18.42
N ALA A 655 -28.13 -9.27 17.98
CA ALA A 655 -26.86 -9.19 18.69
C ALA A 655 -26.30 -7.76 18.76
N ALA A 656 -26.37 -7.00 17.65
CA ALA A 656 -25.93 -5.61 17.61
C ALA A 656 -26.76 -4.72 18.54
N GLN A 657 -28.08 -4.92 18.54
CA GLN A 657 -29.00 -4.21 19.42
C GLN A 657 -28.75 -4.56 20.89
N TRP A 658 -28.57 -5.84 21.22
CA TRP A 658 -28.26 -6.29 22.58
C TRP A 658 -26.99 -5.65 23.13
N VAL A 659 -25.91 -5.60 22.33
CA VAL A 659 -24.67 -4.95 22.74
C VAL A 659 -24.87 -3.45 22.95
N ALA A 660 -25.59 -2.78 22.04
CA ALA A 660 -25.89 -1.36 22.17
C ALA A 660 -26.67 -1.07 23.47
N ASP A 661 -27.69 -1.84 23.78
CA ASP A 661 -28.53 -1.63 24.96
C ASP A 661 -27.80 -1.91 26.27
N ARG A 662 -26.98 -2.97 26.33
CA ARG A 662 -26.30 -3.39 27.56
C ARG A 662 -25.01 -2.62 27.86
N PHE A 663 -24.31 -2.12 26.84
CA PHE A 663 -22.97 -1.56 27.03
C PHE A 663 -22.80 -0.07 26.69
N ARG A 664 -23.73 0.58 26.00
CA ARG A 664 -23.57 2.00 25.56
C ARG A 664 -23.21 2.97 26.70
N PHE A 665 -23.76 2.76 27.89
CA PHE A 665 -23.59 3.62 29.06
C PHE A 665 -22.45 3.17 29.99
N LYS A 666 -21.79 2.04 29.70
CA LYS A 666 -20.66 1.55 30.47
C LYS A 666 -19.39 2.35 30.18
N LYS A 667 -18.51 2.48 31.18
CA LYS A 667 -17.21 3.13 31.03
C LYS A 667 -16.23 2.19 30.35
N ASN A 668 -15.21 2.72 29.67
CA ASN A 668 -14.29 1.90 28.89
C ASN A 668 -13.58 0.83 29.73
N GLU A 669 -13.33 1.13 31.00
CA GLU A 669 -12.77 0.20 31.98
C GLU A 669 -13.69 -1.03 32.16
N ASP A 670 -15.01 -0.82 32.27
CA ASP A 670 -15.99 -1.90 32.43
C ASP A 670 -16.00 -2.81 31.18
N TRP A 671 -15.91 -2.23 29.98
CA TRP A 671 -15.80 -2.99 28.73
C TRP A 671 -14.53 -3.87 28.71
N GLU A 672 -13.41 -3.34 29.21
CA GLU A 672 -12.14 -4.07 29.23
C GLU A 672 -12.15 -5.18 30.29
N VAL A 673 -12.65 -4.90 31.50
CA VAL A 673 -12.74 -5.86 32.60
C VAL A 673 -13.65 -7.02 32.22
N LEU A 674 -14.88 -6.75 31.76
CA LEU A 674 -15.86 -7.79 31.43
C LEU A 674 -15.38 -8.70 30.29
N ALA A 675 -14.77 -8.14 29.23
CA ALA A 675 -14.24 -8.94 28.13
C ALA A 675 -13.03 -9.78 28.55
N THR A 676 -12.18 -9.25 29.43
CA THR A 676 -10.99 -9.96 29.94
C THR A 676 -11.41 -11.14 30.84
N VAL A 677 -12.38 -10.90 31.73
CA VAL A 677 -12.87 -11.92 32.67
C VAL A 677 -13.69 -12.99 31.95
N ASP A 678 -14.62 -12.62 31.05
CA ASP A 678 -15.40 -13.60 30.26
C ASP A 678 -14.48 -14.50 29.41
N TYR A 679 -13.46 -13.93 28.76
CA TYR A 679 -12.52 -14.73 27.98
C TYR A 679 -11.75 -15.72 28.84
N ALA A 680 -11.28 -15.28 30.02
CA ALA A 680 -10.55 -16.15 30.95
C ALA A 680 -11.44 -17.29 31.48
N ILE A 681 -12.71 -17.01 31.78
CA ILE A 681 -13.70 -18.02 32.17
C ILE A 681 -13.85 -19.09 31.08
N GLU A 682 -14.14 -18.67 29.85
CA GLU A 682 -14.35 -19.59 28.72
C GLU A 682 -13.09 -20.40 28.40
N HIS A 683 -11.91 -19.78 28.52
CA HIS A 683 -10.64 -20.48 28.30
C HIS A 683 -10.35 -21.53 29.40
N LEU A 684 -10.56 -21.19 30.67
CA LEU A 684 -10.37 -22.17 31.75
C LEU A 684 -11.38 -23.32 31.63
N GLN A 685 -12.64 -23.02 31.29
CA GLN A 685 -13.67 -24.03 31.03
C GLN A 685 -13.32 -24.94 29.84
N SER A 686 -12.71 -24.41 28.78
CA SER A 686 -12.21 -25.21 27.65
C SER A 686 -11.16 -26.25 28.05
N LEU A 687 -10.41 -25.96 29.10
CA LEU A 687 -9.40 -26.86 29.67
C LEU A 687 -9.98 -27.82 30.72
N GLY A 688 -11.30 -27.78 30.95
CA GLY A 688 -11.98 -28.56 31.99
C GLY A 688 -11.69 -28.06 33.41
N ILE A 689 -11.25 -26.80 33.55
CA ILE A 689 -10.95 -26.18 34.84
C ILE A 689 -12.15 -25.32 35.25
N GLU A 690 -12.67 -25.55 36.46
CA GLU A 690 -13.75 -24.72 37.05
C GLU A 690 -13.19 -23.36 37.48
N PRO A 691 -13.53 -22.26 36.79
CA PRO A 691 -12.88 -20.97 36.97
C PRO A 691 -13.33 -20.30 38.28
N ASP A 692 -12.36 -19.93 39.10
CA ASP A 692 -12.52 -19.03 40.25
C ASP A 692 -11.68 -17.75 40.06
N ALA A 693 -11.89 -16.76 40.93
CA ALA A 693 -11.23 -15.46 40.81
C ALA A 693 -9.69 -15.56 40.92
N THR A 694 -9.19 -16.50 41.73
CA THR A 694 -7.75 -16.75 41.88
C THR A 694 -7.17 -17.35 40.61
N GLN A 695 -7.84 -18.35 40.01
CA GLN A 695 -7.40 -18.98 38.77
C GLN A 695 -7.44 -18.03 37.58
N ILE A 696 -8.46 -17.17 37.49
CA ILE A 696 -8.54 -16.13 36.45
C ILE A 696 -7.38 -15.15 36.62
N LEU A 697 -7.08 -14.73 37.85
CA LEU A 697 -5.96 -13.83 38.11
C LEU A 697 -4.61 -14.47 37.76
N GLN A 698 -4.41 -15.74 38.12
CA GLN A 698 -3.22 -16.52 37.76
C GLN A 698 -3.08 -16.69 36.24
N PHE A 699 -4.18 -16.94 35.53
CA PHE A 699 -4.20 -17.02 34.08
C PHE A 699 -3.74 -15.70 33.43
N ILE A 700 -4.25 -14.57 33.93
CA ILE A 700 -3.86 -13.24 33.44
C ILE A 700 -2.39 -12.94 33.78
N GLU A 701 -1.92 -13.33 34.96
CA GLU A 701 -0.54 -13.09 35.41
C GLU A 701 0.49 -13.91 34.63
N ALA A 702 0.14 -15.15 34.25
CA ALA A 702 1.01 -16.06 33.49
C ALA A 702 1.22 -15.64 32.02
N ASP A 703 0.36 -14.77 31.48
CA ASP A 703 0.43 -14.28 30.10
C ASP A 703 1.11 -12.91 30.04
N ASP A 704 2.32 -12.85 29.45
CA ASP A 704 3.12 -11.62 29.33
C ASP A 704 2.37 -10.45 28.65
N GLU A 705 1.42 -10.76 27.75
CA GLU A 705 0.63 -9.75 27.04
C GLU A 705 -0.51 -9.23 27.94
N TRP A 706 -1.11 -10.09 28.78
CA TRP A 706 -2.26 -9.73 29.62
C TRP A 706 -1.88 -9.26 31.02
N ARG A 707 -0.70 -9.65 31.54
CA ARG A 707 -0.18 -9.27 32.86
C ARG A 707 -0.23 -7.77 33.15
N PRO A 708 0.07 -6.84 32.21
CA PRO A 708 -0.05 -5.40 32.45
C PRO A 708 -1.47 -4.92 32.79
N LYS A 709 -2.51 -5.70 32.46
CA LYS A 709 -3.91 -5.35 32.79
C LYS A 709 -4.20 -5.41 34.28
N ILE A 710 -3.46 -6.22 35.05
CA ILE A 710 -3.65 -6.34 36.50
C ILE A 710 -3.46 -4.96 37.14
N GLU A 711 -2.37 -4.27 36.80
CA GLU A 711 -2.09 -2.93 37.30
C GLU A 711 -3.01 -1.88 36.66
N LYS A 712 -3.19 -1.92 35.33
CA LYS A 712 -3.98 -0.93 34.57
C LYS A 712 -5.45 -0.90 35.01
N LEU A 713 -6.08 -2.06 35.19
CA LEU A 713 -7.49 -2.19 35.56
C LEU A 713 -7.69 -2.37 37.08
N ARG A 714 -6.60 -2.41 37.85
CA ARG A 714 -6.60 -2.68 39.30
C ARG A 714 -7.31 -4.00 39.63
N LEU A 715 -7.00 -5.04 38.87
CA LEU A 715 -7.61 -6.35 39.06
C LEU A 715 -7.14 -6.95 40.38
N THR A 716 -8.13 -7.27 41.21
CA THR A 716 -8.05 -8.01 42.47
C THR A 716 -9.02 -9.18 42.40
N GLU A 717 -8.85 -10.19 43.25
CA GLU A 717 -9.82 -11.29 43.36
C GLU A 717 -11.25 -10.76 43.54
N THR A 718 -11.44 -9.78 44.43
CA THR A 718 -12.76 -9.15 44.65
C THR A 718 -13.33 -8.45 43.42
N SER A 719 -12.51 -7.75 42.63
CA SER A 719 -13.00 -7.12 41.38
C SER A 719 -13.31 -8.15 40.30
N ILE A 720 -12.58 -9.27 40.29
CA ILE A 720 -12.83 -10.37 39.36
C ILE A 720 -14.12 -11.09 39.75
N GLU A 721 -14.36 -11.35 41.04
CA GLU A 721 -15.62 -11.91 41.53
C GLU A 721 -16.83 -11.05 41.12
N ALA A 722 -16.73 -9.72 41.29
CA ALA A 722 -17.78 -8.80 40.86
C ALA A 722 -18.02 -8.88 39.34
N ALA A 723 -16.95 -8.93 38.54
CA ALA A 723 -17.05 -9.09 37.09
C ALA A 723 -17.60 -10.47 36.69
N MET A 724 -17.28 -11.54 37.40
CA MET A 724 -17.83 -12.90 37.16
C MET A 724 -19.34 -12.92 37.37
N VAL A 725 -19.85 -12.26 38.42
CA VAL A 725 -21.30 -12.13 38.65
C VAL A 725 -21.97 -11.38 37.49
N GLU A 726 -21.33 -10.32 37.00
CA GLU A 726 -21.87 -9.54 35.89
C GLU A 726 -21.81 -10.29 34.56
N VAL A 727 -20.71 -10.99 34.26
CA VAL A 727 -20.59 -11.88 33.08
C VAL A 727 -21.65 -12.97 33.13
N LYS A 728 -21.87 -13.57 34.30
CA LYS A 728 -22.96 -14.54 34.51
C LYS A 728 -24.34 -13.92 34.31
N ALA A 729 -24.56 -12.67 34.69
CA ALA A 729 -25.82 -11.98 34.41
C ALA A 729 -25.99 -11.62 32.91
N LEU A 730 -24.89 -11.39 32.19
CA LEU A 730 -24.90 -11.06 30.76
C LEU A 730 -25.20 -12.28 29.88
N PHE A 731 -24.68 -13.46 30.24
CA PHE A 731 -24.78 -14.68 29.41
C PHE A 731 -25.56 -15.84 30.06
N GLY A 732 -25.81 -15.77 31.36
CA GLY A 732 -26.39 -16.85 32.16
C GLY A 732 -27.91 -16.80 32.26
N THR A 733 -28.61 -16.91 31.13
CA THR A 733 -30.00 -17.40 31.04
C THR A 733 -30.21 -17.97 29.63
N GLY A 734 -30.13 -19.29 29.47
CA GLY A 734 -30.33 -19.91 28.15
C GLY A 734 -30.25 -21.42 28.03
N SER A 735 -29.99 -22.18 29.11
CA SER A 735 -29.86 -23.65 29.04
C SER A 735 -31.16 -24.43 29.26
N GLU A 736 -32.33 -23.80 29.40
CA GLU A 736 -33.59 -24.52 29.69
C GLU A 736 -34.73 -24.36 28.66
N GLU A 737 -34.62 -23.56 27.59
CA GLU A 737 -35.76 -23.31 26.67
C GLU A 737 -35.55 -23.71 25.19
N ARG A 738 -34.47 -24.41 24.83
CA ARG A 738 -34.31 -24.96 23.46
C ARG A 738 -34.29 -26.49 23.47
N THR A 739 -35.39 -27.07 23.94
CA THR A 739 -35.77 -28.45 23.60
C THR A 739 -37.29 -28.51 23.47
N GLN A 740 -37.77 -28.15 22.28
CA GLN A 740 -39.03 -28.65 21.71
C GLN A 740 -39.02 -28.47 20.20
#